data_AF-A0A819WXP0-F1
#
_entry.id   AF-A0A819WXP0-F1
#
_cell.length_a   1.000
_cell.length_b   1.000
_cell.length_c   1.000
_cell.angle_alpha   90.00
_cell.angle_beta   90.00
_cell.angle_gamma   90.00
#
_symmetry.space_group_name_H-M   'P 1'
#
loop_
_entity.id
_entity.type
_entity.pdbx_description
1 polymer ?
#
loop_
_entity_poly.entity_id
_entity_poly.type
_entity_poly.pdbx_seq_one_letter_code
_entity_poly.pdbx_strand_id
1 'polypeptide(L)'
;MPKLNDNKINNWKNLIENWDIKESTPLIDSYLKHIVIQNSSSNLITNVDRRAILFSTILCLCKALSNDKWKFKEKIWLRKFNINDQIIIPDHEHVFEIQCDEKNYILAARSEQDKFQWLCLLIILQRELYNILVNEDAQQVLLTPDPSRYKFCAPNLPTNILIDYHTNDKSSSSSSFIIRGATMEKLIEHLTHHQLLHPRFVKSFLMTYKSYCTPLELLNLLIERYNIPEPASAYLYTEQQLKKFRKEYVQPVKLRVLNVIRQWVDKYFSDLIESNDHVLDHLQTFLQSIPDTGGLYQFKTSILKLIDKQTIDYQDSSKKNQQQDLISDERDQIEDLDVFHYDLKELSDQITLICSTYFRAITSQELLYRLPNLYNLQNYMKFLDKVLGFWCKRSILETSNFEERIAVTERFIQIAIRAYEKKNFAAVFAIIFGGIIDLEKSLPHTWDRLSKQSRTFVALVDDMLGEDSHFKLYFEKLRQSPLPVVPFIANNQTRIAQMKEKHNMIVLPTGEILINFRKFQQIGEHLCEIQQYQNMPYDIIPNYDIQRELKRLNPMKGFQDENSFQNYLVTRKEYIEPADSSPRVFPIRRPPHTWRSYSRVSRLFMIPSTSFNAHSRTSSQCDEHHHQKSNTDISTLLYLGRHTSLDNNVLK
;
A
#
# COMPACT_ATOMS: atom_id res chain seq x y z
N MET A 1 12.36 -7.12 -59.77
CA MET A 1 12.94 -8.45 -60.12
C MET A 1 12.36 -8.91 -61.44
N PRO A 2 13.17 -9.32 -62.44
CA PRO A 2 12.65 -10.09 -63.55
C PRO A 2 12.17 -11.43 -62.99
N LYS A 3 10.87 -11.67 -63.07
CA LYS A 3 10.27 -12.92 -62.62
C LYS A 3 10.81 -14.06 -63.49
N LEU A 4 11.47 -15.04 -62.87
CA LEU A 4 11.72 -16.32 -63.53
C LEU A 4 10.37 -16.92 -63.95
N ASN A 5 10.27 -17.32 -65.21
CA ASN A 5 9.07 -17.87 -65.85
C ASN A 5 8.28 -18.82 -64.91
N ASP A 6 7.00 -18.53 -64.72
CA ASP A 6 6.07 -19.23 -63.82
C ASP A 6 5.90 -20.75 -64.11
N ASN A 7 6.42 -21.24 -65.24
CA ASN A 7 6.24 -22.63 -65.69
C ASN A 7 7.13 -23.68 -65.00
N LYS A 8 8.02 -23.31 -64.06
CA LYS A 8 8.79 -24.28 -63.23
C LYS A 8 8.26 -24.45 -61.79
N ILE A 9 7.18 -23.76 -61.42
CA ILE A 9 6.91 -23.41 -60.01
C ILE A 9 6.19 -24.49 -59.17
N ASN A 10 5.65 -25.57 -59.73
CA ASN A 10 4.75 -26.48 -58.96
C ASN A 10 5.28 -27.88 -58.58
N ASN A 11 6.59 -28.17 -58.64
CA ASN A 11 7.08 -29.53 -58.35
C ASN A 11 8.00 -29.70 -57.12
N TRP A 12 8.31 -28.65 -56.34
CA TRP A 12 9.21 -28.78 -55.19
C TRP A 12 8.70 -29.74 -54.10
N LYS A 13 7.39 -29.71 -53.81
CA LYS A 13 6.76 -30.67 -52.88
C LYS A 13 6.84 -32.13 -53.35
N ASN A 14 6.91 -32.34 -54.67
CA ASN A 14 7.01 -33.67 -55.27
C ASN A 14 8.47 -34.14 -55.41
N LEU A 15 9.42 -33.19 -55.47
CA LEU A 15 10.86 -33.44 -55.67
C LEU A 15 11.66 -33.45 -54.37
N ILE A 16 11.22 -32.77 -53.31
CA ILE A 16 11.91 -32.65 -52.03
C ILE A 16 11.09 -33.33 -50.92
N GLU A 17 11.63 -34.40 -50.34
CA GLU A 17 11.06 -35.06 -49.16
C GLU A 17 11.09 -34.11 -47.95
N ASN A 18 9.98 -34.08 -47.19
CA ASN A 18 9.76 -33.25 -45.99
C ASN A 18 9.75 -31.73 -46.23
N TRP A 19 9.24 -31.27 -47.37
CA TRP A 19 9.09 -29.84 -47.68
C TRP A 19 7.93 -29.18 -46.92
N ASP A 20 8.21 -28.19 -46.07
CA ASP A 20 7.22 -27.49 -45.23
C ASP A 20 7.05 -25.99 -45.57
N ILE A 21 7.72 -25.51 -46.61
CA ILE A 21 7.83 -24.07 -46.90
C ILE A 21 6.69 -23.58 -47.79
N LYS A 22 6.08 -22.47 -47.37
CA LYS A 22 4.90 -21.86 -48.01
C LYS A 22 5.24 -20.79 -49.05
N GLU A 23 6.49 -20.32 -49.12
CA GLU A 23 6.93 -19.37 -50.15
C GLU A 23 6.99 -20.05 -51.53
N SER A 24 6.35 -19.42 -52.53
CA SER A 24 6.15 -20.04 -53.84
C SER A 24 7.20 -19.67 -54.89
N THR A 25 7.87 -18.52 -54.76
CA THR A 25 8.79 -18.00 -55.78
C THR A 25 10.21 -17.84 -55.25
N PRO A 26 11.16 -18.72 -55.63
CA PRO A 26 12.56 -18.57 -55.24
C PRO A 26 13.23 -17.45 -56.04
N LEU A 27 14.14 -16.73 -55.39
CA LEU A 27 14.99 -15.69 -55.98
C LEU A 27 16.18 -16.28 -56.73
N ILE A 28 16.74 -17.38 -56.21
CA ILE A 28 17.77 -18.19 -56.88
C ILE A 28 17.67 -19.65 -56.40
N ASP A 29 17.89 -20.58 -57.33
CA ASP A 29 18.01 -22.02 -57.07
C ASP A 29 19.26 -22.51 -57.81
N SER A 30 20.30 -22.82 -57.04
CA SER A 30 21.55 -23.33 -57.60
C SER A 30 22.29 -24.18 -56.59
N TYR A 31 23.39 -24.80 -57.03
CA TYR A 31 24.17 -25.68 -56.19
C TYR A 31 25.28 -24.89 -55.49
N LEU A 32 25.30 -25.00 -54.16
CA LEU A 32 26.36 -24.48 -53.32
C LEU A 32 27.01 -25.63 -52.56
N LYS A 33 28.33 -25.58 -52.42
CA LYS A 33 29.03 -26.44 -51.47
C LYS A 33 28.84 -25.86 -50.08
N HIS A 34 28.18 -26.60 -49.20
CA HIS A 34 28.06 -26.22 -47.79
C HIS A 34 29.26 -26.76 -47.03
N ILE A 35 30.07 -25.83 -46.50
CA ILE A 35 31.30 -26.12 -45.77
C ILE A 35 30.96 -26.16 -44.29
N VAL A 36 30.99 -27.35 -43.69
CA VAL A 36 30.74 -27.52 -42.25
C VAL A 36 32.06 -27.71 -41.53
N ILE A 37 32.42 -26.72 -40.69
CA ILE A 37 33.59 -26.78 -39.81
C ILE A 37 33.14 -27.42 -38.49
N GLN A 38 33.60 -28.64 -38.21
CA GLN A 38 33.37 -29.28 -36.91
C GLN A 38 34.52 -28.93 -35.95
N ASN A 39 34.21 -28.23 -34.86
CA ASN A 39 35.15 -27.98 -33.78
C ASN A 39 35.34 -29.24 -32.93
N SER A 40 36.33 -30.07 -33.28
CA SER A 40 36.97 -31.03 -32.37
C SER A 40 38.23 -31.62 -33.02
N SER A 41 39.40 -31.13 -32.60
CA SER A 41 40.76 -31.74 -32.69
C SER A 41 41.26 -32.39 -34.00
N SER A 42 40.48 -32.39 -35.07
CA SER A 42 40.82 -32.83 -36.41
C SER A 42 40.09 -31.92 -37.39
N ASN A 43 40.81 -31.12 -38.17
CA ASN A 43 40.27 -30.26 -39.23
C ASN A 43 39.65 -31.10 -40.37
N LEU A 44 38.56 -31.81 -40.08
CA LEU A 44 37.74 -32.50 -41.07
C LEU A 44 36.74 -31.49 -41.63
N ILE A 45 37.14 -30.81 -42.70
CA ILE A 45 36.23 -30.03 -43.53
C ILE A 45 35.35 -31.01 -44.29
N THR A 46 34.10 -31.20 -43.84
CA THR A 46 33.14 -32.00 -44.60
C THR A 46 32.50 -31.13 -45.67
N ASN A 47 32.80 -31.47 -46.93
CA ASN A 47 32.22 -30.81 -48.09
C ASN A 47 30.98 -31.56 -48.55
N VAL A 48 29.83 -30.91 -48.45
CA VAL A 48 28.58 -31.50 -48.92
C VAL A 48 27.94 -30.57 -49.94
N ASP A 49 27.82 -31.06 -51.17
CA ASP A 49 27.01 -30.39 -52.18
C ASP A 49 25.56 -30.31 -51.69
N ARG A 50 25.07 -29.08 -51.57
CA ARG A 50 23.69 -28.75 -51.22
C ARG A 50 23.07 -28.03 -52.40
N ARG A 51 21.84 -28.40 -52.73
CA ARG A 51 21.00 -27.54 -53.54
C ARG A 51 20.47 -26.44 -52.63
N ALA A 52 20.85 -25.19 -52.91
CA ALA A 52 20.51 -24.03 -52.12
C ALA A 52 19.40 -23.24 -52.84
N ILE A 53 18.28 -23.05 -52.15
CA ILE A 53 17.12 -22.33 -52.68
C ILE A 53 16.87 -21.12 -51.79
N LEU A 54 17.05 -19.93 -52.34
CA LEU A 54 16.84 -18.66 -51.64
C LEU A 54 15.43 -18.13 -51.94
N PHE A 55 14.70 -17.81 -50.89
CA PHE A 55 13.42 -17.11 -50.93
C PHE A 55 13.51 -15.73 -50.27
N SER A 56 12.39 -15.02 -50.19
CA SER A 56 12.35 -13.64 -49.68
C SER A 56 12.68 -13.52 -48.20
N THR A 57 12.43 -14.57 -47.40
CA THR A 57 12.75 -14.57 -45.96
C THR A 57 13.46 -15.84 -45.47
N ILE A 58 13.68 -16.81 -46.34
CA ILE A 58 14.21 -18.13 -45.98
C ILE A 58 15.26 -18.60 -46.99
N LEU A 59 16.36 -19.17 -46.50
CA LEU A 59 17.31 -19.95 -47.30
C LEU A 59 17.18 -21.44 -46.95
N CYS A 60 17.06 -22.28 -47.97
CA CYS A 60 16.83 -23.71 -47.83
C CYS A 60 18.02 -24.49 -48.36
N LEU A 61 18.51 -25.46 -47.57
CA LEU A 61 19.57 -26.36 -48.00
C LEU A 61 19.04 -27.79 -48.13
N CYS A 62 19.19 -28.38 -49.32
CA CYS A 62 18.71 -29.73 -49.64
C CYS A 62 19.86 -30.67 -50.03
N LYS A 63 19.74 -31.96 -49.70
CA LYS A 63 20.71 -33.02 -50.08
C LYS A 63 20.16 -33.85 -51.25
N ALA A 64 20.99 -34.18 -52.23
CA ALA A 64 20.64 -35.11 -53.30
C ALA A 64 20.41 -36.54 -52.76
N LEU A 65 19.40 -37.24 -53.29
CA LEU A 65 19.18 -38.68 -53.20
C LEU A 65 19.43 -39.33 -54.57
N SER A 66 19.63 -40.64 -54.62
CA SER A 66 20.08 -41.39 -55.82
C SER A 66 19.12 -41.42 -57.01
N ASN A 67 17.89 -40.88 -56.91
CA ASN A 67 16.84 -40.98 -57.95
C ASN A 67 16.17 -39.62 -58.26
N ASP A 68 16.92 -38.54 -58.51
CA ASP A 68 16.42 -37.17 -58.78
C ASP A 68 15.49 -36.58 -57.71
N LYS A 69 15.42 -37.23 -56.55
CA LYS A 69 14.74 -36.78 -55.34
C LYS A 69 15.73 -36.09 -54.41
N TRP A 70 15.22 -35.18 -53.61
CA TRP A 70 16.00 -34.37 -52.69
C TRP A 70 15.46 -34.55 -51.28
N LYS A 71 16.32 -34.40 -50.28
CA LYS A 71 15.90 -34.38 -48.87
C LYS A 71 16.15 -33.00 -48.28
N PHE A 72 15.13 -32.38 -47.73
CA PHE A 72 15.26 -31.15 -46.96
C PHE A 72 16.18 -31.36 -45.77
N LYS A 73 17.17 -30.48 -45.57
CA LYS A 73 18.15 -30.61 -44.48
C LYS A 73 18.07 -29.49 -43.46
N GLU A 74 18.07 -28.25 -43.92
CA GLU A 74 18.17 -27.12 -43.01
C GLU A 74 17.38 -25.93 -43.57
N LYS A 75 16.71 -25.24 -42.64
CA LYS A 75 15.92 -24.02 -42.89
C LYS A 75 16.63 -22.88 -42.18
N ILE A 76 17.03 -21.87 -42.93
CA ILE A 76 17.70 -20.68 -42.38
C ILE A 76 16.74 -19.51 -42.53
N TRP A 77 16.29 -18.96 -41.41
CA TRP A 77 15.46 -17.76 -41.39
C TRP A 77 16.33 -16.52 -41.56
N LEU A 78 16.18 -15.84 -42.69
CA LEU A 78 16.90 -14.61 -43.01
C LEU A 78 16.05 -13.44 -42.51
N ARG A 79 16.23 -13.03 -41.25
CA ARG A 79 15.58 -11.84 -40.66
C ARG A 79 16.59 -10.72 -40.42
N LYS A 80 17.64 -11.03 -39.64
CA LYS A 80 18.81 -10.17 -39.44
C LYS A 80 20.05 -11.03 -39.70
N PHE A 81 20.82 -10.67 -40.73
CA PHE A 81 22.02 -11.42 -41.08
C PHE A 81 23.06 -10.48 -41.70
N ASN A 82 24.33 -10.88 -41.64
CA ASN A 82 25.45 -10.21 -42.29
C ASN A 82 26.13 -11.15 -43.28
N ILE A 83 26.76 -10.58 -44.31
CA ILE A 83 27.46 -11.32 -45.35
C ILE A 83 28.94 -10.97 -45.27
N ASN A 84 29.80 -11.97 -45.20
CA ASN A 84 31.25 -11.79 -45.23
C ASN A 84 31.84 -12.49 -46.45
N ASP A 85 32.42 -11.69 -47.35
CA ASP A 85 33.02 -12.12 -48.62
C ASP A 85 34.56 -12.28 -48.54
N GLN A 86 35.18 -11.82 -47.46
CA GLN A 86 36.64 -11.81 -47.30
C GLN A 86 37.20 -13.08 -46.66
N ILE A 87 36.42 -14.16 -46.66
CA ILE A 87 36.81 -15.40 -46.01
C ILE A 87 37.66 -16.24 -46.94
N ILE A 88 38.82 -16.64 -46.42
CA ILE A 88 39.76 -17.52 -47.10
C ILE A 88 39.71 -18.87 -46.39
N ILE A 89 39.26 -19.90 -47.11
CA ILE A 89 39.32 -21.29 -46.64
C ILE A 89 40.32 -22.02 -47.54
N PRO A 90 41.33 -22.70 -46.97
CA PRO A 90 42.28 -23.50 -47.75
C PRO A 90 41.54 -24.48 -48.68
N ASP A 91 42.02 -24.62 -49.92
CA ASP A 91 41.47 -25.51 -50.97
C ASP A 91 40.04 -25.19 -51.43
N HIS A 92 39.50 -24.03 -51.07
CA HIS A 92 38.16 -23.59 -51.46
C HIS A 92 38.17 -22.19 -52.08
N GLU A 93 37.86 -22.14 -53.37
CA GLU A 93 37.64 -20.89 -54.08
C GLU A 93 36.17 -20.47 -54.01
N HIS A 94 35.93 -19.17 -54.19
CA HIS A 94 34.59 -18.59 -54.28
C HIS A 94 33.68 -18.76 -53.03
N VAL A 95 34.27 -18.67 -51.84
CA VAL A 95 33.59 -18.83 -50.54
C VAL A 95 32.98 -17.52 -50.03
N PHE A 96 31.83 -17.60 -49.37
CA PHE A 96 31.23 -16.51 -48.59
C PHE A 96 30.54 -17.07 -47.32
N GLU A 97 30.41 -16.24 -46.29
CA GLU A 97 29.70 -16.58 -45.04
C GLU A 97 28.45 -15.74 -44.85
N ILE A 98 27.40 -16.39 -44.37
CA ILE A 98 26.17 -15.76 -43.89
C ILE A 98 26.15 -15.90 -42.37
N GLN A 99 26.26 -14.78 -41.67
CA GLN A 99 26.23 -14.70 -40.21
C GLN A 99 24.79 -14.42 -39.77
N CYS A 100 24.17 -15.38 -39.08
CA CYS A 100 22.84 -15.23 -38.47
C CYS A 100 22.96 -15.26 -36.94
N ASP A 101 21.95 -14.75 -36.23
CA ASP A 101 21.97 -14.63 -34.76
C ASP A 101 22.21 -15.97 -34.02
N GLU A 102 21.84 -17.10 -34.62
CA GLU A 102 21.98 -18.43 -34.00
C GLU A 102 23.23 -19.21 -34.47
N LYS A 103 23.69 -18.99 -35.72
CA LYS A 103 24.76 -19.77 -36.36
C LYS A 103 25.28 -19.10 -37.62
N ASN A 104 26.56 -19.30 -37.93
CA ASN A 104 27.17 -18.91 -39.19
C ASN A 104 27.17 -20.04 -40.23
N TYR A 105 26.91 -19.69 -41.47
CA TYR A 105 26.84 -20.62 -42.60
C TYR A 105 27.88 -20.25 -43.65
N ILE A 106 28.79 -21.19 -43.93
CA ILE A 106 29.85 -21.00 -44.92
C ILE A 106 29.48 -21.77 -46.19
N LEU A 107 29.42 -21.06 -47.32
CA LEU A 107 28.98 -21.57 -48.60
C LEU A 107 30.02 -21.24 -49.68
N ALA A 108 30.28 -22.20 -50.57
CA ALA A 108 31.16 -22.00 -51.72
C ALA A 108 30.39 -22.19 -53.03
N ALA A 109 30.50 -21.21 -53.92
CA ALA A 109 29.89 -21.26 -55.24
C ALA A 109 30.75 -22.07 -56.22
N ARG A 110 30.18 -22.44 -57.37
CA ARG A 110 30.90 -23.21 -58.40
C ARG A 110 31.79 -22.34 -59.28
N SER A 111 31.48 -21.06 -59.39
CA SER A 111 32.21 -20.08 -60.19
C SER A 111 32.19 -18.72 -59.51
N GLU A 112 33.10 -17.84 -59.93
CA GLU A 112 33.09 -16.43 -59.52
C GLU A 112 31.79 -15.72 -59.91
N GLN A 113 31.23 -16.06 -61.08
CA GLN A 113 29.95 -15.51 -61.56
C GLN A 113 28.78 -15.95 -60.67
N ASP A 114 28.74 -17.22 -60.27
CA ASP A 114 27.71 -17.72 -59.35
C ASP A 114 27.84 -17.05 -57.98
N LYS A 115 29.07 -16.92 -57.46
CA LYS A 115 29.34 -16.21 -56.20
C LYS A 115 28.84 -14.78 -56.26
N PHE A 116 29.17 -14.07 -57.34
CA PHE A 116 28.73 -12.70 -57.56
C PHE A 116 27.20 -12.61 -57.57
N GLN A 117 26.51 -13.51 -58.28
CA GLN A 117 25.05 -13.53 -58.34
C GLN A 117 24.41 -13.77 -56.96
N TRP A 118 24.96 -14.70 -56.17
CA TRP A 118 24.51 -14.97 -54.80
C TRP A 118 24.71 -13.77 -53.87
N LEU A 119 25.89 -13.16 -53.89
CA LEU A 119 26.19 -11.98 -53.09
C LEU A 119 25.28 -10.81 -53.45
N CYS A 120 25.06 -10.54 -54.75
CA CYS A 120 24.14 -9.49 -55.17
C CYS A 120 22.72 -9.69 -54.62
N LEU A 121 22.17 -10.90 -54.75
CA LEU A 121 20.83 -11.19 -54.24
C LEU A 121 20.74 -11.09 -52.72
N LEU A 122 21.71 -11.65 -52.00
CA LEU A 122 21.73 -11.61 -50.54
C LEU A 122 21.89 -10.18 -50.00
N ILE A 123 22.73 -9.34 -50.62
CA ILE A 123 22.91 -7.93 -50.23
C ILE A 123 21.64 -7.12 -50.47
N ILE A 124 20.97 -7.32 -51.62
CA ILE A 124 19.69 -6.65 -51.91
C ILE A 124 18.64 -7.04 -50.86
N LEU A 125 18.55 -8.32 -50.55
CA LEU A 125 17.59 -8.89 -49.61
C LEU A 125 17.88 -8.44 -48.17
N GLN A 126 19.15 -8.39 -47.76
CA GLN A 126 19.59 -7.83 -46.48
C GLN A 126 19.14 -6.37 -46.33
N ARG A 127 19.28 -5.55 -47.39
CA ARG A 127 18.85 -4.15 -47.38
C ARG A 127 17.32 -4.00 -47.31
N GLU A 128 16.57 -4.81 -48.04
CA GLU A 128 15.10 -4.79 -48.00
C GLU A 128 14.57 -5.19 -46.62
N LEU A 129 15.08 -6.27 -46.02
CA LEU A 129 14.69 -6.71 -44.68
C LEU A 129 15.12 -5.72 -43.59
N TYR A 130 16.31 -5.12 -43.71
CA TYR A 130 16.73 -4.07 -42.79
C TYR A 130 15.78 -2.87 -42.85
N ASN A 131 15.38 -2.43 -44.05
CA ASN A 131 14.40 -1.35 -44.19
C ASN A 131 13.04 -1.73 -43.60
N ILE A 132 12.59 -2.98 -43.72
CA ILE A 132 11.35 -3.46 -43.09
C ILE A 132 11.47 -3.41 -41.57
N LEU A 133 12.56 -3.91 -40.99
CA LEU A 133 12.79 -3.89 -39.54
C LEU A 133 12.90 -2.47 -39.00
N VAL A 134 13.63 -1.58 -39.68
CA VAL A 134 13.73 -0.16 -39.30
C VAL A 134 12.38 0.54 -39.40
N ASN A 135 11.56 0.22 -40.41
CA ASN A 135 10.19 0.73 -40.52
C ASN A 135 9.26 0.15 -39.43
N GLU A 136 9.40 -1.13 -39.07
CA GLU A 136 8.68 -1.75 -37.96
C GLU A 136 9.05 -1.10 -36.62
N ASP A 137 10.34 -0.86 -36.36
CA ASP A 137 10.85 -0.20 -35.16
C ASP A 137 10.44 1.29 -35.11
N ALA A 138 10.44 1.99 -36.25
CA ALA A 138 9.92 3.36 -36.34
C ALA A 138 8.39 3.43 -36.13
N GLN A 139 7.65 2.38 -36.48
CA GLN A 139 6.22 2.24 -36.18
C GLN A 139 5.94 1.82 -34.72
N GLN A 140 6.95 1.34 -33.99
CA GLN A 140 6.81 0.94 -32.59
C GLN A 140 6.82 2.12 -31.61
N VAL A 141 7.47 3.25 -31.94
CA VAL A 141 7.48 4.44 -31.06
C VAL A 141 6.08 5.04 -30.96
N LEU A 142 5.50 4.97 -29.75
CA LEU A 142 4.17 5.51 -29.48
C LEU A 142 4.23 7.05 -29.55
N LEU A 143 3.38 7.65 -30.38
CA LEU A 143 3.28 9.11 -30.48
C LEU A 143 2.88 9.71 -29.13
N THR A 144 3.45 10.86 -28.78
CA THR A 144 3.04 11.65 -27.62
C THR A 144 2.85 13.11 -28.02
N PRO A 145 1.95 13.85 -27.37
CA PRO A 145 1.82 15.29 -27.56
C PRO A 145 3.13 16.05 -27.24
N ASP A 146 3.24 17.26 -27.79
CA ASP A 146 4.34 18.18 -27.48
C ASP A 146 4.27 18.61 -26.00
N PRO A 147 5.37 18.51 -25.23
CA PRO A 147 5.43 18.93 -23.83
C PRO A 147 4.98 20.38 -23.59
N SER A 148 5.17 21.27 -24.56
CA SER A 148 4.81 22.70 -24.49
C SER A 148 3.29 22.92 -24.52
N ARG A 149 2.55 21.99 -25.14
CA ARG A 149 1.07 22.01 -25.19
C ARG A 149 0.44 21.09 -24.16
N TYR A 150 1.18 20.12 -23.65
CA TYR A 150 0.68 19.12 -22.72
C TYR A 150 1.79 18.70 -21.76
N LYS A 151 1.81 19.37 -20.59
CA LYS A 151 2.91 19.30 -19.61
C LYS A 151 3.20 17.91 -19.05
N PHE A 152 2.23 16.99 -19.09
CA PHE A 152 2.40 15.59 -18.67
C PHE A 152 3.21 14.72 -19.64
N CYS A 153 3.71 15.29 -20.75
CA CYS A 153 4.66 14.65 -21.66
C CYS A 153 6.09 15.17 -21.52
N ALA A 154 6.36 16.08 -20.57
CA ALA A 154 7.71 16.51 -20.29
C ALA A 154 8.62 15.30 -20.00
N PRO A 155 9.86 15.25 -20.49
CA PRO A 155 10.76 14.13 -20.23
C PRO A 155 11.06 14.00 -18.73
N ASN A 156 11.35 12.77 -18.28
CA ASN A 156 11.82 12.55 -16.92
C ASN A 156 13.21 13.16 -16.75
N LEU A 157 13.33 14.15 -15.88
CA LEU A 157 14.57 14.85 -15.56
C LEU A 157 14.79 14.82 -14.05
N PRO A 158 16.04 14.85 -13.56
CA PRO A 158 16.32 14.95 -12.13
C PRO A 158 15.67 16.17 -11.45
N THR A 159 15.35 17.20 -12.23
CA THR A 159 14.68 18.43 -11.79
C THR A 159 13.17 18.29 -11.61
N ASN A 160 12.55 17.23 -12.15
CA ASN A 160 11.09 17.03 -12.07
C ASN A 160 10.67 15.68 -11.46
N ILE A 161 11.54 14.67 -11.44
CA ILE A 161 11.28 13.38 -10.82
C ILE A 161 12.57 12.69 -10.35
N LEU A 162 12.52 12.14 -9.15
CA LEU A 162 13.56 11.33 -8.53
C LEU A 162 13.02 9.91 -8.34
N ILE A 163 13.66 8.94 -8.98
CA ILE A 163 13.27 7.53 -8.96
C ILE A 163 14.42 6.69 -8.43
N ASP A 164 14.15 5.90 -7.39
CA ASP A 164 15.06 4.88 -6.88
C ASP A 164 14.70 3.53 -7.53
N TYR A 165 15.65 2.88 -8.21
CA TYR A 165 15.47 1.55 -8.78
C TYR A 165 16.05 0.50 -7.83
N HIS A 166 15.22 -0.43 -7.35
CA HIS A 166 15.72 -1.55 -6.55
C HIS A 166 16.38 -2.60 -7.46
N THR A 167 17.66 -2.90 -7.20
CA THR A 167 18.47 -3.84 -7.99
C THR A 167 18.38 -5.30 -7.54
N ASN A 168 17.54 -5.66 -6.56
CA ASN A 168 17.69 -6.94 -5.84
C ASN A 168 16.57 -7.99 -5.93
N ASP A 169 15.45 -7.76 -6.60
CA ASP A 169 14.42 -8.82 -6.73
C ASP A 169 14.56 -9.58 -8.06
N LYS A 170 15.40 -10.62 -8.05
CA LYS A 170 15.55 -11.61 -9.15
C LYS A 170 14.28 -12.44 -9.43
N SER A 171 13.17 -12.17 -8.75
CA SER A 171 11.93 -12.98 -8.81
C SER A 171 10.70 -12.23 -9.34
N SER A 172 10.80 -10.96 -9.73
CA SER A 172 9.66 -10.23 -10.30
C SER A 172 10.04 -9.51 -11.60
N SER A 173 9.41 -9.88 -12.71
CA SER A 173 9.60 -9.30 -14.06
C SER A 173 9.12 -7.85 -14.21
N SER A 174 9.06 -7.09 -13.12
CA SER A 174 8.79 -5.66 -13.11
C SER A 174 9.85 -5.02 -12.24
N SER A 175 10.74 -4.24 -12.83
CA SER A 175 11.66 -3.36 -12.11
C SER A 175 10.83 -2.48 -11.16
N SER A 176 10.77 -2.86 -9.88
CA SER A 176 10.03 -2.09 -8.89
C SER A 176 10.80 -0.81 -8.64
N PHE A 177 10.33 0.28 -9.22
CA PHE A 177 10.87 1.61 -9.00
C PHE A 177 10.06 2.33 -7.92
N ILE A 178 10.73 3.16 -7.12
CA ILE A 178 10.12 3.96 -6.06
C ILE A 178 10.31 5.43 -6.39
N ILE A 179 9.22 6.19 -6.42
CA ILE A 179 9.27 7.65 -6.62
C ILE A 179 9.65 8.29 -5.28
N ARG A 180 10.87 8.82 -5.20
CA ARG A 180 11.37 9.51 -4.01
C ARG A 180 10.74 10.89 -3.88
N GLY A 181 10.73 11.63 -4.98
CA GLY A 181 9.98 12.88 -5.09
C GLY A 181 9.77 13.31 -6.52
N ALA A 182 8.74 14.11 -6.76
CA ALA A 182 8.34 14.54 -8.09
C ALA A 182 7.55 15.85 -8.04
N THR A 183 7.42 16.54 -9.17
CA THR A 183 6.45 17.63 -9.31
C THR A 183 5.03 17.07 -9.35
N MET A 184 4.04 17.94 -9.15
CA MET A 184 2.64 17.53 -9.17
C MET A 184 2.23 16.95 -10.53
N GLU A 185 2.72 17.51 -11.63
CA GLU A 185 2.48 17.01 -13.00
C GLU A 185 2.99 15.58 -13.16
N LYS A 186 4.20 15.30 -12.67
CA LYS A 186 4.81 13.98 -12.73
C LYS A 186 4.07 12.97 -11.84
N LEU A 187 3.58 13.38 -10.68
CA LEU A 187 2.73 12.51 -9.85
C LEU A 187 1.42 12.16 -10.57
N ILE A 188 0.76 13.12 -11.22
CA ILE A 188 -0.49 12.88 -11.98
C ILE A 188 -0.23 12.02 -13.22
N GLU A 189 0.91 12.22 -13.90
CA GLU A 189 1.34 11.37 -15.01
C GLU A 189 1.47 9.91 -14.56
N HIS A 190 2.20 9.66 -13.46
CA HIS A 190 2.39 8.33 -12.89
C HIS A 190 1.11 7.71 -12.33
N LEU A 191 0.24 8.52 -11.71
CA LEU A 191 -1.08 8.13 -11.22
C LEU A 191 -1.96 7.56 -12.34
N THR A 192 -1.78 8.07 -13.56
CA THR A 192 -2.62 7.77 -14.74
C THR A 192 -1.81 7.24 -15.93
N HIS A 193 -0.64 6.64 -15.68
CA HIS A 193 0.33 6.30 -16.72
C HIS A 193 -0.23 5.27 -17.70
N HIS A 194 -0.11 5.49 -19.01
CA HIS A 194 -0.75 4.68 -20.06
C HIS A 194 -0.36 3.17 -20.08
N GLN A 195 0.88 2.82 -19.75
CA GLN A 195 1.34 1.42 -19.67
C GLN A 195 1.33 0.84 -18.26
N LEU A 196 1.93 1.53 -17.29
CA LEU A 196 2.14 1.05 -15.93
C LEU A 196 0.85 1.09 -15.08
N LEU A 197 0.71 0.13 -14.17
CA LEU A 197 -0.42 0.04 -13.23
C LEU A 197 0.13 -0.07 -11.81
N HIS A 198 -0.21 0.89 -10.96
CA HIS A 198 0.16 0.86 -9.55
C HIS A 198 -1.06 1.14 -8.66
N PRO A 199 -1.92 0.13 -8.40
CA PRO A 199 -3.13 0.31 -7.58
C PRO A 199 -2.84 0.86 -6.19
N ARG A 200 -1.70 0.49 -5.59
CA ARG A 200 -1.24 1.03 -4.30
C ARG A 200 -0.93 2.53 -4.37
N PHE A 201 -0.45 3.01 -5.51
CA PHE A 201 -0.12 4.42 -5.74
C PHE A 201 -1.38 5.30 -5.67
N VAL A 202 -2.46 4.90 -6.34
CA VAL A 202 -3.74 5.65 -6.34
C VAL A 202 -4.26 5.82 -4.92
N LYS A 203 -4.25 4.74 -4.14
CA LYS A 203 -4.73 4.78 -2.76
C LYS A 203 -3.86 5.70 -1.89
N SER A 204 -2.53 5.53 -1.90
CA SER A 204 -1.62 6.38 -1.12
C SER A 204 -1.69 7.85 -1.54
N PHE A 205 -1.81 8.13 -2.84
CA PHE A 205 -1.97 9.48 -3.36
C PHE A 205 -3.27 10.12 -2.83
N LEU A 206 -4.43 9.49 -3.05
CA LEU A 206 -5.72 10.05 -2.63
C LEU A 206 -5.85 10.19 -1.10
N MET A 207 -5.17 9.36 -0.31
CA MET A 207 -5.16 9.54 1.15
C MET A 207 -4.35 10.75 1.60
N THR A 208 -3.35 11.20 0.83
CA THR A 208 -2.33 12.13 1.32
C THR A 208 -2.21 13.43 0.53
N TYR A 209 -2.85 13.55 -0.62
CA TYR A 209 -2.68 14.70 -1.53
C TYR A 209 -2.99 16.05 -0.90
N LYS A 210 -3.97 16.13 0.03
CA LYS A 210 -4.33 17.38 0.73
C LYS A 210 -3.19 17.96 1.58
N SER A 211 -2.08 17.22 1.76
CA SER A 211 -0.87 17.75 2.39
C SER A 211 0.02 18.57 1.45
N TYR A 212 -0.22 18.55 0.13
CA TYR A 212 0.60 19.23 -0.87
C TYR A 212 -0.18 19.74 -2.10
N CYS A 213 -1.50 19.56 -2.15
CA CYS A 213 -2.37 20.02 -3.24
C CYS A 213 -3.81 20.18 -2.74
N THR A 214 -4.54 21.20 -3.21
CA THR A 214 -5.96 21.39 -2.86
C THR A 214 -6.86 20.46 -3.69
N PRO A 215 -8.09 20.14 -3.21
CA PRO A 215 -9.08 19.40 -4.00
C PRO A 215 -9.34 20.03 -5.38
N LEU A 216 -9.50 21.36 -5.45
CA LEU A 216 -9.76 22.05 -6.71
C LEU A 216 -8.56 21.95 -7.68
N GLU A 217 -7.33 22.15 -7.19
CA GLU A 217 -6.11 21.98 -7.98
C GLU A 217 -5.98 20.56 -8.54
N LEU A 218 -6.24 19.55 -7.70
CA LEU A 218 -6.21 18.14 -8.13
C LEU A 218 -7.22 17.88 -9.24
N LEU A 219 -8.46 18.38 -9.09
CA LEU A 219 -9.50 18.22 -10.10
C LEU A 219 -9.08 18.87 -11.42
N ASN A 220 -8.58 20.10 -11.38
CA ASN A 220 -8.11 20.82 -12.57
C ASN A 220 -6.99 20.06 -13.29
N LEU A 221 -6.01 19.53 -12.56
CA LEU A 221 -4.92 18.73 -13.14
C LEU A 221 -5.40 17.41 -13.74
N LEU A 222 -6.40 16.75 -13.13
CA LEU A 222 -7.01 15.55 -13.69
C LEU A 222 -7.80 15.85 -14.97
N ILE A 223 -8.54 16.96 -15.01
CA ILE A 223 -9.26 17.42 -16.20
C ILE A 223 -8.27 17.75 -17.33
N GLU A 224 -7.20 18.47 -17.02
CA GLU A 224 -6.13 18.76 -17.98
C GLU A 224 -5.47 17.47 -18.49
N ARG A 225 -5.19 16.51 -17.58
CA ARG A 225 -4.67 15.18 -17.95
C ARG A 225 -5.62 14.42 -18.86
N TYR A 226 -6.94 14.54 -18.66
CA TYR A 226 -7.96 13.91 -19.51
C TYR A 226 -8.02 14.54 -20.92
N ASN A 227 -7.85 15.86 -21.02
CA ASN A 227 -7.93 16.63 -22.26
C ASN A 227 -6.62 16.57 -23.07
N ILE A 228 -6.26 15.37 -23.53
CA ILE A 228 -5.07 15.12 -24.35
C ILE A 228 -5.26 15.76 -25.74
N PRO A 229 -4.43 16.74 -26.14
CA PRO A 229 -4.49 17.29 -27.48
C PRO A 229 -3.95 16.30 -28.51
N GLU A 230 -4.44 16.36 -29.74
CA GLU A 230 -3.78 15.65 -30.83
C GLU A 230 -2.37 16.23 -31.06
N PRO A 231 -1.38 15.40 -31.48
CA PRO A 231 -0.04 15.89 -31.76
C PRO A 231 -0.08 17.05 -32.76
N ALA A 232 0.67 18.11 -32.52
CA ALA A 232 0.68 19.28 -33.43
C ALA A 232 1.11 18.88 -34.86
N SER A 233 1.92 17.84 -34.98
CA SER A 233 2.37 17.16 -36.20
C SER A 233 1.40 16.09 -36.70
N ALA A 234 0.12 16.07 -36.29
CA ALA A 234 -0.85 15.04 -36.70
C ALA A 234 -0.93 14.84 -38.22
N TYR A 235 -0.77 15.92 -38.99
CA TYR A 235 -0.73 15.89 -40.46
C TYR A 235 0.49 15.17 -41.06
N LEU A 236 1.55 14.95 -40.28
CA LEU A 236 2.75 14.21 -40.68
C LEU A 236 2.62 12.69 -40.42
N TYR A 237 1.58 12.25 -39.72
CA TYR A 237 1.41 10.86 -39.33
C TYR A 237 0.34 10.15 -40.15
N THR A 238 0.52 8.85 -40.33
CA THR A 238 -0.49 8.01 -40.99
C THR A 238 -1.70 7.82 -40.07
N GLU A 239 -2.88 7.60 -40.68
CA GLU A 239 -4.11 7.24 -39.98
C GLU A 239 -3.92 6.03 -39.04
N GLN A 240 -3.06 5.08 -39.41
CA GLN A 240 -2.75 3.92 -38.58
C GLN A 240 -1.99 4.31 -37.30
N GLN A 241 -1.01 5.21 -37.40
CA GLN A 241 -0.27 5.73 -36.24
C GLN A 241 -1.17 6.55 -35.31
N LEU A 242 -2.05 7.39 -35.86
CA LEU A 242 -3.03 8.15 -35.07
C LEU A 242 -4.04 7.23 -34.36
N LYS A 243 -4.52 6.18 -35.04
CA LYS A 243 -5.37 5.15 -34.40
C LYS A 243 -4.65 4.43 -33.27
N LYS A 244 -3.37 4.07 -33.45
CA LYS A 244 -2.54 3.46 -32.41
C LYS A 244 -2.38 4.41 -31.21
N PHE A 245 -2.05 5.68 -31.44
CA PHE A 245 -1.98 6.71 -30.40
C PHE A 245 -3.28 6.83 -29.60
N ARG A 246 -4.43 6.92 -30.28
CA ARG A 246 -5.75 6.99 -29.63
C ARG A 246 -6.03 5.75 -28.78
N LYS A 247 -5.68 4.56 -29.26
CA LYS A 247 -5.94 3.28 -28.61
C LYS A 247 -4.99 2.96 -27.45
N GLU A 248 -3.71 3.24 -27.59
CA GLU A 248 -2.65 2.82 -26.65
C GLU A 248 -2.22 3.92 -25.68
N TYR A 249 -2.41 5.20 -26.03
CA TYR A 249 -2.10 6.34 -25.15
C TYR A 249 -3.37 7.03 -24.63
N VAL A 250 -4.21 7.55 -25.53
CA VAL A 250 -5.34 8.42 -25.15
C VAL A 250 -6.39 7.67 -24.33
N GLN A 251 -6.88 6.54 -24.85
CA GLN A 251 -7.94 5.76 -24.21
C GLN A 251 -7.52 5.26 -22.81
N PRO A 252 -6.33 4.67 -22.61
CA PRO A 252 -5.91 4.20 -21.29
C PRO A 252 -5.70 5.32 -20.28
N VAL A 253 -5.19 6.48 -20.68
CA VAL A 253 -5.04 7.64 -19.77
C VAL A 253 -6.42 8.16 -19.34
N LYS A 254 -7.33 8.37 -20.30
CA LYS A 254 -8.71 8.84 -20.01
C LYS A 254 -9.44 7.91 -19.04
N LEU A 255 -9.37 6.60 -19.28
CA LEU A 255 -9.97 5.60 -18.40
C LEU A 255 -9.35 5.62 -16.99
N ARG A 256 -8.02 5.78 -16.89
CA ARG A 256 -7.34 5.87 -15.59
C ARG A 256 -7.72 7.15 -14.83
N VAL A 257 -7.84 8.30 -15.50
CA VAL A 257 -8.33 9.54 -14.88
C VAL A 257 -9.73 9.32 -14.29
N LEU A 258 -10.66 8.78 -15.09
CA LEU A 258 -12.01 8.50 -14.61
C LEU A 258 -12.02 7.48 -13.46
N ASN A 259 -11.12 6.51 -13.46
CA ASN A 259 -10.99 5.56 -12.35
C ASN A 259 -10.47 6.21 -11.06
N VAL A 260 -9.53 7.15 -11.16
CA VAL A 260 -9.07 7.95 -10.00
C VAL A 260 -10.24 8.76 -9.44
N ILE A 261 -10.97 9.48 -10.30
CA ILE A 261 -12.17 10.25 -9.91
C ILE A 261 -13.20 9.34 -9.26
N ARG A 262 -13.48 8.17 -9.85
CA ARG A 262 -14.41 7.19 -9.28
C ARG A 262 -14.00 6.77 -7.88
N GLN A 263 -12.73 6.46 -7.65
CA GLN A 263 -12.23 6.11 -6.31
C GLN A 263 -12.26 7.29 -5.34
N TRP A 264 -12.05 8.51 -5.84
CA TRP A 264 -12.10 9.73 -5.06
C TRP A 264 -13.52 9.97 -4.54
N VAL A 265 -14.53 9.88 -5.41
CA VAL A 265 -15.96 9.95 -5.04
C VAL A 265 -16.36 8.78 -4.12
N ASP A 266 -15.90 7.57 -4.38
CA ASP A 266 -16.30 6.37 -3.61
C ASP A 266 -15.81 6.40 -2.15
N LYS A 267 -14.57 6.86 -1.93
CA LYS A 267 -13.86 6.66 -0.66
C LYS A 267 -13.53 7.94 0.10
N TYR A 268 -13.49 9.08 -0.58
CA TYR A 268 -13.09 10.36 0.02
C TYR A 268 -14.05 11.48 -0.39
N PHE A 269 -15.35 11.17 -0.39
CA PHE A 269 -16.41 12.08 -0.83
C PHE A 269 -16.47 13.39 -0.03
N SER A 270 -16.10 13.37 1.24
CA SER A 270 -15.99 14.57 2.09
C SER A 270 -15.10 15.65 1.47
N ASP A 271 -14.06 15.26 0.73
CA ASP A 271 -13.14 16.19 0.05
C ASP A 271 -13.83 17.06 -1.01
N LEU A 272 -14.95 16.58 -1.55
CA LEU A 272 -15.69 17.23 -2.63
C LEU A 272 -16.78 18.18 -2.10
N ILE A 273 -17.25 17.95 -0.86
CA ILE A 273 -18.34 18.71 -0.24
C ILE A 273 -17.81 19.76 0.75
N GLU A 274 -16.82 19.41 1.57
CA GLU A 274 -16.33 20.30 2.63
C GLU A 274 -15.51 21.49 2.10
N SER A 275 -15.06 21.43 0.83
CA SER A 275 -14.35 22.53 0.19
C SER A 275 -15.30 23.66 -0.20
N ASN A 276 -14.96 24.91 0.18
CA ASN A 276 -15.68 26.11 -0.27
C ASN A 276 -15.57 26.37 -1.79
N ASP A 277 -14.75 25.59 -2.51
CA ASP A 277 -14.36 25.83 -3.89
C ASP A 277 -15.33 25.23 -4.93
N HIS A 278 -16.54 24.81 -4.54
CA HIS A 278 -17.55 24.20 -5.43
C HIS A 278 -16.99 23.03 -6.28
N VAL A 279 -16.13 22.21 -5.68
CA VAL A 279 -15.40 21.13 -6.37
C VAL A 279 -16.35 20.09 -6.95
N LEU A 280 -17.41 19.73 -6.22
CA LEU A 280 -18.43 18.80 -6.70
C LEU A 280 -19.16 19.30 -7.95
N ASP A 281 -19.55 20.58 -7.97
CA ASP A 281 -20.24 21.22 -9.11
C ASP A 281 -19.32 21.25 -10.34
N HIS A 282 -18.04 21.58 -10.13
CA HIS A 282 -17.03 21.56 -11.19
C HIS A 282 -16.82 20.15 -11.74
N LEU A 283 -16.78 19.13 -10.87
CA LEU A 283 -16.67 17.73 -11.28
C LEU A 283 -17.90 17.29 -12.08
N GLN A 284 -19.10 17.64 -11.64
CA GLN A 284 -20.33 17.33 -12.39
C GLN A 284 -20.35 17.99 -13.76
N THR A 285 -19.93 19.25 -13.86
CA THR A 285 -19.80 19.99 -15.13
C THR A 285 -18.82 19.28 -16.07
N PHE A 286 -17.66 18.86 -15.56
CA PHE A 286 -16.70 18.08 -16.33
C PHE A 286 -17.30 16.75 -16.81
N LEU A 287 -17.96 15.99 -15.93
CA LEU A 287 -18.57 14.71 -16.30
C LEU A 287 -19.65 14.89 -17.38
N GLN A 288 -20.44 15.96 -17.30
CA GLN A 288 -21.45 16.30 -18.31
C GLN A 288 -20.84 16.60 -19.68
N SER A 289 -19.64 17.20 -19.72
CA SER A 289 -18.92 17.48 -20.98
C SER A 289 -18.47 16.21 -21.74
N ILE A 290 -18.43 15.04 -21.08
CA ILE A 290 -18.03 13.78 -21.71
C ILE A 290 -19.16 13.27 -22.63
N PRO A 291 -18.88 12.91 -23.90
CA PRO A 291 -19.89 12.47 -24.85
C PRO A 291 -20.69 11.24 -24.39
N ASP A 292 -21.97 11.20 -24.76
CA ASP A 292 -22.90 10.12 -24.38
C ASP A 292 -22.78 8.84 -25.23
N THR A 293 -21.59 8.59 -25.78
CA THR A 293 -21.31 7.47 -26.69
C THR A 293 -19.99 6.78 -26.34
N GLY A 294 -19.93 5.46 -26.52
CA GLY A 294 -18.71 4.66 -26.37
C GLY A 294 -18.40 4.22 -24.93
N GLY A 295 -17.23 3.62 -24.73
CA GLY A 295 -16.84 3.02 -23.44
C GLY A 295 -16.69 4.03 -22.28
N LEU A 296 -16.41 5.31 -22.58
CA LEU A 296 -16.27 6.36 -21.56
C LEU A 296 -17.62 6.75 -20.93
N TYR A 297 -18.72 6.61 -21.69
CA TYR A 297 -20.08 6.89 -21.20
C TYR A 297 -20.48 6.00 -20.02
N GLN A 298 -20.08 4.73 -20.05
CA GLN A 298 -20.34 3.79 -18.94
C GLN A 298 -19.63 4.23 -17.65
N PHE A 299 -18.41 4.76 -17.77
CA PHE A 299 -17.68 5.32 -16.62
C PHE A 299 -18.32 6.61 -16.12
N LYS A 300 -18.67 7.55 -17.00
CA LYS A 300 -19.40 8.78 -16.67
C LYS A 300 -20.66 8.48 -15.85
N THR A 301 -21.52 7.61 -16.38
CA THR A 301 -22.79 7.25 -15.73
C THR A 301 -22.58 6.50 -14.40
N SER A 302 -21.57 5.65 -14.30
CA SER A 302 -21.21 4.99 -13.05
C SER A 302 -20.79 5.99 -11.98
N ILE A 303 -19.99 7.00 -12.33
CA ILE A 303 -19.52 8.02 -11.40
C ILE A 303 -20.68 8.93 -10.98
N LEU A 304 -21.54 9.39 -11.90
CA LEU A 304 -22.70 10.22 -11.58
C LEU A 304 -23.65 9.52 -10.60
N LYS A 305 -24.00 8.25 -10.85
CA LYS A 305 -24.82 7.45 -9.92
C LYS A 305 -24.17 7.29 -8.55
N LEU A 306 -22.84 7.19 -8.52
CA LEU A 306 -22.08 7.10 -7.28
C LEU A 306 -22.11 8.42 -6.50
N ILE A 307 -22.01 9.56 -7.19
CA ILE A 307 -22.17 10.89 -6.58
C ILE A 307 -23.56 11.02 -5.95
N ASP A 308 -24.61 10.62 -6.65
CA ASP A 308 -25.98 10.71 -6.12
C ASP A 308 -26.13 9.89 -4.84
N LYS A 309 -25.62 8.64 -4.87
CA LYS A 309 -25.62 7.75 -3.70
C LYS A 309 -24.86 8.37 -2.51
N GLN A 310 -23.63 8.84 -2.75
CA GLN A 310 -22.78 9.39 -1.70
C GLN A 310 -23.36 10.70 -1.12
N THR A 311 -24.01 11.52 -1.96
CA THR A 311 -24.71 12.74 -1.51
C THR A 311 -25.81 12.40 -0.50
N ILE A 312 -26.61 11.37 -0.78
CA ILE A 312 -27.68 10.91 0.12
C ILE A 312 -27.07 10.36 1.42
N ASP A 313 -26.07 9.47 1.32
CA ASP A 313 -25.41 8.85 2.47
C ASP A 313 -24.76 9.91 3.39
N TYR A 314 -24.17 10.96 2.80
CA TYR A 314 -23.57 12.07 3.55
C TYR A 314 -24.61 12.93 4.27
N GLN A 315 -25.74 13.24 3.61
CA GLN A 315 -26.84 13.99 4.22
C GLN A 315 -27.48 13.22 5.38
N ASP A 316 -27.68 11.91 5.24
CA ASP A 316 -28.22 11.07 6.31
C ASP A 316 -27.25 10.95 7.50
N SER A 317 -25.94 10.87 7.23
CA SER A 317 -24.91 10.84 8.26
C SER A 317 -24.81 12.16 9.02
N SER A 318 -24.91 13.30 8.31
CA SER A 318 -24.93 14.63 8.91
C SER A 318 -26.14 14.83 9.82
N LYS A 319 -27.34 14.40 9.39
CA LYS A 319 -28.55 14.43 10.22
C LYS A 319 -28.44 13.53 11.45
N LYS A 320 -27.87 12.33 11.31
CA LYS A 320 -27.61 11.42 12.45
C LYS A 320 -26.64 12.04 13.44
N ASN A 321 -25.53 12.60 12.98
CA ASN A 321 -24.55 13.26 13.86
C ASN A 321 -25.15 14.47 14.57
N GLN A 322 -25.94 15.31 13.88
CA GLN A 322 -26.68 16.41 14.52
C GLN A 322 -27.72 15.93 15.54
N GLN A 323 -28.43 14.82 15.28
CA GLN A 323 -29.31 14.20 16.27
C GLN A 323 -28.54 13.57 17.44
N GLN A 324 -27.33 13.04 17.20
CA GLN A 324 -26.49 12.46 18.23
C GLN A 324 -25.87 13.54 19.14
N ASP A 325 -25.56 14.72 18.60
CA ASP A 325 -25.20 15.91 19.38
C ASP A 325 -26.38 16.41 20.22
N LEU A 326 -27.63 16.28 19.74
CA LEU A 326 -28.84 16.58 20.50
C LEU A 326 -29.20 15.53 21.56
N ILE A 327 -28.69 14.29 21.44
CA ILE A 327 -28.81 13.21 22.44
C ILE A 327 -27.59 13.18 23.38
N SER A 328 -26.74 14.21 23.35
CA SER A 328 -25.81 14.51 24.45
C SER A 328 -26.55 15.19 25.62
N ASP A 329 -27.75 14.73 25.94
CA ASP A 329 -28.46 15.19 27.13
C ASP A 329 -27.61 14.79 28.35
N GLU A 330 -26.91 15.76 28.96
CA GLU A 330 -26.24 15.61 30.26
C GLU A 330 -27.18 14.99 31.32
N ARG A 331 -28.49 15.15 31.09
CA ARG A 331 -29.60 14.60 31.87
C ARG A 331 -29.64 13.07 31.93
N ASP A 332 -29.10 12.38 30.92
CA ASP A 332 -29.12 10.90 30.80
C ASP A 332 -27.80 10.21 31.22
N GLN A 333 -26.79 10.98 31.63
CA GLN A 333 -25.49 10.44 32.06
C GLN A 333 -25.59 9.82 33.45
N ILE A 334 -24.98 8.64 33.63
CA ILE A 334 -24.87 7.98 34.94
C ILE A 334 -23.48 8.23 35.53
N GLU A 335 -23.43 8.47 36.84
CA GLU A 335 -22.18 8.77 37.55
C GLU A 335 -21.35 7.51 37.82
N ASP A 336 -22.03 6.43 38.19
CA ASP A 336 -21.40 5.19 38.64
C ASP A 336 -22.10 3.97 38.03
N LEU A 337 -21.30 2.93 37.80
CA LEU A 337 -21.72 1.61 37.37
C LEU A 337 -20.87 0.62 38.16
N ASP A 338 -21.51 -0.21 38.98
CA ASP A 338 -20.75 -1.21 39.73
C ASP A 338 -20.17 -2.26 38.76
N VAL A 339 -18.85 -2.46 38.81
CA VAL A 339 -18.11 -3.38 37.92
C VAL A 339 -18.52 -4.85 38.09
N PHE A 340 -19.26 -5.16 39.16
CA PHE A 340 -19.86 -6.46 39.44
C PHE A 340 -21.33 -6.59 39.01
N HIS A 341 -21.95 -5.52 38.48
CA HIS A 341 -23.36 -5.54 38.08
C HIS A 341 -23.64 -6.56 36.96
N TYR A 342 -22.70 -6.69 36.02
CA TYR A 342 -22.75 -7.64 34.91
C TYR A 342 -21.75 -8.78 35.08
N ASP A 343 -22.02 -9.92 34.44
CA ASP A 343 -21.07 -11.02 34.35
C ASP A 343 -19.76 -10.58 33.66
N LEU A 344 -18.64 -11.18 34.07
CA LEU A 344 -17.30 -10.81 33.58
C LEU A 344 -17.22 -10.94 32.07
N LYS A 345 -17.72 -12.06 31.54
CA LYS A 345 -17.63 -12.35 30.11
C LYS A 345 -18.47 -11.34 29.35
N GLU A 346 -19.72 -11.15 29.76
CA GLU A 346 -20.66 -10.28 29.07
C GLU A 346 -20.16 -8.83 29.04
N LEU A 347 -19.75 -8.29 30.19
CA LEU A 347 -19.19 -6.94 30.28
C LEU A 347 -17.95 -6.76 29.37
N SER A 348 -17.03 -7.72 29.39
CA SER A 348 -15.79 -7.66 28.57
C SER A 348 -16.10 -7.75 27.06
N ASP A 349 -17.07 -8.58 26.69
CA ASP A 349 -17.50 -8.77 25.31
C ASP A 349 -18.18 -7.49 24.78
N GLN A 350 -19.03 -6.83 25.59
CA GLN A 350 -19.67 -5.57 25.20
C GLN A 350 -18.69 -4.39 25.14
N ILE A 351 -17.72 -4.29 26.07
CA ILE A 351 -16.62 -3.31 25.97
C ILE A 351 -15.86 -3.50 24.65
N THR A 352 -15.59 -4.75 24.27
CA THR A 352 -14.90 -5.08 23.02
C THR A 352 -15.70 -4.65 21.78
N LEU A 353 -17.01 -4.88 21.76
CA LEU A 353 -17.88 -4.41 20.69
C LEU A 353 -17.91 -2.89 20.57
N ILE A 354 -17.98 -2.15 21.68
CA ILE A 354 -17.96 -0.68 21.65
C ILE A 354 -16.62 -0.17 21.12
N CYS A 355 -15.50 -0.67 21.65
CA CYS A 355 -14.16 -0.30 21.17
C CYS A 355 -14.02 -0.58 19.67
N SER A 356 -14.46 -1.75 19.20
CA SER A 356 -14.42 -2.11 17.78
C SER A 356 -15.28 -1.18 16.93
N THR A 357 -16.49 -0.87 17.38
CA THR A 357 -17.43 0.00 16.65
C THR A 357 -16.85 1.40 16.47
N TYR A 358 -16.35 2.01 17.55
CA TYR A 358 -15.72 3.32 17.47
C TYR A 358 -14.43 3.29 16.65
N PHE A 359 -13.56 2.29 16.83
CA PHE A 359 -12.33 2.17 16.04
C PHE A 359 -12.61 2.05 14.53
N ARG A 360 -13.62 1.26 14.13
CA ARG A 360 -14.01 1.07 12.73
C ARG A 360 -14.62 2.32 12.09
N ALA A 361 -15.20 3.21 12.89
CA ALA A 361 -15.78 4.47 12.42
C ALA A 361 -14.72 5.55 12.11
N ILE A 362 -13.49 5.39 12.64
CA ILE A 362 -12.42 6.39 12.45
C ILE A 362 -11.98 6.40 10.99
N THR A 363 -12.07 7.56 10.36
CA THR A 363 -11.64 7.74 8.98
C THR A 363 -10.12 7.95 8.88
N SER A 364 -9.54 7.62 7.72
CA SER A 364 -8.11 7.91 7.47
C SER A 364 -7.79 9.40 7.50
N GLN A 365 -8.78 10.25 7.23
CA GLN A 365 -8.64 11.70 7.28
C GLN A 365 -8.50 12.20 8.72
N GLU A 366 -9.29 11.67 9.66
CA GLU A 366 -9.18 11.98 11.10
C GLU A 366 -7.82 11.54 11.69
N LEU A 367 -7.24 10.46 11.16
CA LEU A 367 -5.90 10.01 11.57
C LEU A 367 -4.79 10.88 10.96
N LEU A 368 -5.00 11.42 9.77
CA LEU A 368 -3.99 12.15 9.02
C LEU A 368 -3.94 13.64 9.38
N TYR A 369 -5.09 14.26 9.58
CA TYR A 369 -5.24 15.70 9.78
C TYR A 369 -5.80 15.98 11.18
N ARG A 370 -5.23 16.97 11.89
CA ARG A 370 -5.88 17.58 13.05
C ARG A 370 -7.02 18.48 12.55
N LEU A 371 -8.13 17.86 12.19
CA LEU A 371 -9.32 18.58 11.73
C LEU A 371 -10.07 19.17 12.94
N PRO A 372 -10.83 20.26 12.75
CA PRO A 372 -11.71 20.78 13.79
C PRO A 372 -12.82 19.78 14.18
N ASN A 373 -13.19 18.85 13.28
CA ASN A 373 -14.32 17.92 13.43
C ASN A 373 -13.86 16.45 13.53
N LEU A 374 -12.97 16.12 14.48
CA LEU A 374 -12.49 14.75 14.75
C LEU A 374 -13.52 13.89 15.51
N TYR A 375 -14.78 13.88 15.10
CA TYR A 375 -15.87 13.33 15.91
C TYR A 375 -15.66 11.85 16.30
N ASN A 376 -15.32 10.98 15.33
CA ASN A 376 -15.20 9.55 15.60
C ASN A 376 -13.96 9.26 16.46
N LEU A 377 -12.84 9.89 16.15
CA LEU A 377 -11.61 9.75 16.92
C LEU A 377 -11.77 10.32 18.34
N GLN A 378 -12.42 11.48 18.50
CA GLN A 378 -12.70 12.07 19.81
C GLN A 378 -13.62 11.17 20.63
N ASN A 379 -14.68 10.61 20.05
CA ASN A 379 -15.56 9.67 20.74
C ASN A 379 -14.83 8.39 21.17
N TYR A 380 -13.98 7.85 20.30
CA TYR A 380 -13.15 6.71 20.62
C TYR A 380 -12.20 7.01 21.79
N MET A 381 -11.47 8.13 21.72
CA MET A 381 -10.54 8.54 22.77
C MET A 381 -11.27 8.85 24.07
N LYS A 382 -12.41 9.54 24.02
CA LYS A 382 -13.28 9.81 25.18
C LYS A 382 -13.72 8.51 25.84
N PHE A 383 -14.13 7.50 25.07
CA PHE A 383 -14.54 6.22 25.63
C PHE A 383 -13.38 5.46 26.28
N LEU A 384 -12.21 5.42 25.66
CA LEU A 384 -11.05 4.74 26.26
C LEU A 384 -10.57 5.43 27.54
N ASP A 385 -10.41 6.75 27.48
CA ASP A 385 -9.74 7.52 28.53
C ASP A 385 -10.72 7.91 29.65
N LYS A 386 -11.78 8.65 29.27
CA LYS A 386 -12.73 9.22 30.24
C LYS A 386 -13.79 8.24 30.71
N VAL A 387 -14.14 7.24 29.90
CA VAL A 387 -15.06 6.18 30.35
C VAL A 387 -14.27 5.05 30.98
N LEU A 388 -13.52 4.24 30.22
CA LEU A 388 -12.88 3.04 30.77
C LEU A 388 -11.77 3.35 31.79
N GLY A 389 -10.82 4.23 31.45
CA GLY A 389 -9.69 4.56 32.33
C GLY A 389 -10.13 5.21 33.63
N PHE A 390 -10.91 6.29 33.54
CA PHE A 390 -11.39 7.00 34.73
C PHE A 390 -12.42 6.24 35.54
N TRP A 391 -13.28 5.43 34.91
CA TRP A 391 -14.18 4.55 35.65
C TRP A 391 -13.38 3.55 36.49
N CYS A 392 -12.40 2.88 35.86
CA CYS A 392 -11.50 1.96 36.56
C CYS A 392 -10.83 2.63 37.77
N LYS A 393 -10.17 3.77 37.54
CA LYS A 393 -9.44 4.50 38.57
C LYS A 393 -10.35 4.97 39.70
N ARG A 394 -11.50 5.55 39.36
CA ARG A 394 -12.50 6.04 40.31
C ARG A 394 -13.08 4.90 41.14
N SER A 395 -13.50 3.80 40.51
CA SER A 395 -14.08 2.66 41.21
C SER A 395 -13.10 2.03 42.22
N ILE A 396 -11.80 1.97 41.90
CA ILE A 396 -10.77 1.49 42.83
C ILE A 396 -10.61 2.47 44.00
N LEU A 397 -10.42 3.76 43.73
CA LEU A 397 -10.12 4.77 44.76
C LEU A 397 -11.31 5.14 45.65
N GLU A 398 -12.55 4.99 45.16
CA GLU A 398 -13.76 5.17 45.96
C GLU A 398 -14.07 3.95 46.86
N THR A 399 -13.45 2.80 46.58
CA THR A 399 -13.60 1.59 47.40
C THR A 399 -12.66 1.65 48.61
N SER A 400 -13.16 2.19 49.72
CA SER A 400 -12.36 2.38 50.93
C SER A 400 -12.02 1.06 51.64
N ASN A 401 -12.94 0.09 51.66
CA ASN A 401 -12.67 -1.22 52.28
C ASN A 401 -11.57 -1.98 51.52
N PHE A 402 -10.61 -2.51 52.26
CA PHE A 402 -9.41 -3.17 51.72
C PHE A 402 -9.73 -4.40 50.87
N GLU A 403 -10.54 -5.34 51.40
CA GLU A 403 -10.87 -6.59 50.71
C GLU A 403 -11.75 -6.35 49.48
N GLU A 404 -12.68 -5.40 49.56
CA GLU A 404 -13.46 -4.98 48.39
C GLU A 404 -12.58 -4.32 47.32
N ARG A 405 -11.63 -3.47 47.74
CA ARG A 405 -10.74 -2.78 46.80
C ARG A 405 -9.88 -3.77 46.03
N ILE A 406 -9.34 -4.78 46.71
CA ILE A 406 -8.63 -5.89 46.07
C ILE A 406 -9.54 -6.57 45.04
N ALA A 407 -10.78 -6.88 45.40
CA ALA A 407 -11.72 -7.52 44.49
C ALA A 407 -12.06 -6.65 43.27
N VAL A 408 -12.26 -5.33 43.45
CA VAL A 408 -12.50 -4.37 42.36
C VAL A 408 -11.29 -4.30 41.43
N THR A 409 -10.08 -4.16 41.97
CA THR A 409 -8.84 -4.14 41.17
C THR A 409 -8.65 -5.43 40.39
N GLU A 410 -8.83 -6.59 41.03
CA GLU A 410 -8.80 -7.91 40.36
C GLU A 410 -9.83 -8.00 39.24
N ARG A 411 -11.06 -7.50 39.46
CA ARG A 411 -12.12 -7.52 38.46
C ARG A 411 -11.73 -6.75 37.20
N PHE A 412 -11.16 -5.55 37.35
CA PHE A 412 -10.69 -4.77 36.19
C PHE A 412 -9.53 -5.44 35.47
N ILE A 413 -8.57 -6.04 36.19
CA ILE A 413 -7.47 -6.78 35.57
C ILE A 413 -8.00 -8.00 34.81
N GLN A 414 -9.01 -8.70 35.35
CA GLN A 414 -9.68 -9.81 34.65
C GLN A 414 -10.38 -9.35 33.36
N ILE A 415 -11.04 -8.18 33.38
CA ILE A 415 -11.63 -7.58 32.16
C ILE A 415 -10.52 -7.29 31.13
N ALA A 416 -9.38 -6.73 31.56
CA ALA A 416 -8.25 -6.46 30.69
C ALA A 416 -7.62 -7.75 30.11
N ILE A 417 -7.49 -8.82 30.91
CA ILE A 417 -7.03 -10.14 30.43
C ILE A 417 -7.97 -10.66 29.34
N ARG A 418 -9.29 -10.60 29.53
CA ARG A 418 -10.27 -11.01 28.51
C ARG A 418 -10.19 -10.14 27.25
N ALA A 419 -9.99 -8.83 27.40
CA ALA A 419 -9.77 -7.94 26.27
C ALA A 419 -8.51 -8.34 25.49
N TYR A 420 -7.43 -8.72 26.18
CA TYR A 420 -6.20 -9.21 25.56
C TYR A 420 -6.40 -10.54 24.80
N GLU A 421 -7.17 -11.48 25.37
CA GLU A 421 -7.57 -12.73 24.69
C GLU A 421 -8.33 -12.45 23.39
N LYS A 422 -9.23 -11.45 23.43
CA LYS A 422 -9.98 -10.95 22.27
C LYS A 422 -9.17 -10.04 21.34
N LYS A 423 -7.87 -9.83 21.58
CA LYS A 423 -7.03 -8.92 20.79
C LYS A 423 -7.55 -7.47 20.76
N ASN A 424 -8.25 -7.06 21.81
CA ASN A 424 -8.65 -5.68 22.04
C ASN A 424 -7.58 -4.97 22.89
N PHE A 425 -6.46 -4.62 22.25
CA PHE A 425 -5.35 -3.93 22.91
C PHE A 425 -5.75 -2.54 23.42
N ALA A 426 -6.69 -1.87 22.75
CA ALA A 426 -7.17 -0.57 23.18
C ALA A 426 -7.79 -0.59 24.58
N ALA A 427 -8.69 -1.54 24.86
CA ALA A 427 -9.27 -1.67 26.20
C ALA A 427 -8.24 -2.15 27.24
N VAL A 428 -7.30 -3.01 26.85
CA VAL A 428 -6.18 -3.42 27.74
C VAL A 428 -5.41 -2.19 28.23
N PHE A 429 -4.96 -1.34 27.31
CA PHE A 429 -4.20 -0.16 27.72
C PHE A 429 -5.07 0.89 28.43
N ALA A 430 -6.32 1.08 28.02
CA ALA A 430 -7.25 1.98 28.70
C ALA A 430 -7.42 1.61 30.19
N ILE A 431 -7.57 0.33 30.50
CA ILE A 431 -7.77 -0.14 31.87
C ILE A 431 -6.45 -0.15 32.64
N ILE A 432 -5.40 -0.76 32.08
CA ILE A 432 -4.13 -0.91 32.80
C ILE A 432 -3.40 0.42 32.93
N PHE A 433 -3.13 1.13 31.83
CA PHE A 433 -2.41 2.40 31.88
C PHE A 433 -3.29 3.56 32.31
N GLY A 434 -4.55 3.59 31.88
CA GLY A 434 -5.46 4.69 32.22
C GLY A 434 -5.97 4.63 33.66
N GLY A 435 -5.94 3.47 34.33
CA GLY A 435 -6.55 3.33 35.66
C GLY A 435 -5.82 2.54 36.74
N ILE A 436 -4.82 1.70 36.41
CA ILE A 436 -4.23 0.77 37.40
C ILE A 436 -2.74 1.03 37.63
N ILE A 437 -1.95 1.25 36.59
CA ILE A 437 -0.49 1.17 36.68
C ILE A 437 0.12 2.24 37.59
N ASP A 438 -0.47 3.44 37.62
CA ASP A 438 -0.04 4.52 38.49
C ASP A 438 -0.43 4.31 39.97
N LEU A 439 -1.34 3.37 40.22
CA LEU A 439 -1.74 2.95 41.56
C LEU A 439 -0.82 1.89 42.16
N GLU A 440 -0.01 1.18 41.36
CA GLU A 440 0.91 0.14 41.85
C GLU A 440 1.82 0.65 42.97
N LYS A 441 2.51 1.77 42.73
CA LYS A 441 3.42 2.37 43.71
C LYS A 441 2.68 3.11 44.82
N SER A 442 1.45 3.55 44.55
CA SER A 442 0.69 4.39 45.46
C SER A 442 -0.20 3.61 46.44
N LEU A 443 -0.57 2.38 46.12
CA LEU A 443 -1.41 1.49 46.94
C LEU A 443 -0.69 0.16 47.20
N PRO A 444 0.47 0.18 47.87
CA PRO A 444 1.34 -0.99 48.00
C PRO A 444 0.65 -2.16 48.69
N HIS A 445 -0.19 -1.90 49.70
CA HIS A 445 -0.89 -2.97 50.43
C HIS A 445 -1.94 -3.68 49.57
N THR A 446 -2.67 -2.91 48.76
CA THR A 446 -3.62 -3.46 47.80
C THR A 446 -2.88 -4.29 46.75
N TRP A 447 -1.78 -3.74 46.23
CA TRP A 447 -0.98 -4.38 45.18
C TRP A 447 -0.38 -5.72 45.63
N ASP A 448 0.19 -5.78 46.83
CA ASP A 448 0.80 -6.99 47.39
C ASP A 448 -0.19 -8.14 47.56
N ARG A 449 -1.47 -7.82 47.77
CA ARG A 449 -2.54 -8.80 47.93
C ARG A 449 -3.17 -9.27 46.62
N LEU A 450 -2.83 -8.66 45.49
CA LEU A 450 -3.26 -9.14 44.18
C LEU A 450 -2.65 -10.52 43.88
N SER A 451 -3.40 -11.29 43.11
CA SER A 451 -2.99 -12.59 42.59
C SER A 451 -1.72 -12.46 41.74
N LYS A 452 -0.93 -13.53 41.70
CA LYS A 452 0.28 -13.59 40.88
C LYS A 452 -0.03 -13.36 39.40
N GLN A 453 -1.13 -13.93 38.90
CA GLN A 453 -1.57 -13.78 37.51
C GLN A 453 -1.82 -12.31 37.15
N SER A 454 -2.55 -11.59 38.00
CA SER A 454 -2.87 -10.19 37.77
C SER A 454 -1.63 -9.30 37.78
N ARG A 455 -0.72 -9.47 38.75
CA ARG A 455 0.56 -8.74 38.77
C ARG A 455 1.44 -9.04 37.55
N THR A 456 1.56 -10.32 37.16
CA THR A 456 2.33 -10.71 35.97
C THR A 456 1.72 -10.13 34.69
N PHE A 457 0.39 -10.06 34.58
CA PHE A 457 -0.27 -9.46 33.43
C PHE A 457 -0.04 -7.95 33.35
N VAL A 458 -0.10 -7.22 34.47
CA VAL A 458 0.21 -5.78 34.46
C VAL A 458 1.66 -5.53 34.08
N ALA A 459 2.62 -6.27 34.64
CA ALA A 459 4.04 -6.14 34.26
C ALA A 459 4.28 -6.42 32.77
N LEU A 460 3.60 -7.43 32.22
CA LEU A 460 3.63 -7.73 30.78
C LEU A 460 3.12 -6.54 29.93
N VAL A 461 2.06 -5.88 30.38
CA VAL A 461 1.47 -4.73 29.68
C VAL A 461 2.37 -3.49 29.81
N ASP A 462 3.03 -3.32 30.96
CA ASP A 462 4.07 -2.30 31.16
C ASP A 462 5.24 -2.48 30.20
N ASP A 463 5.79 -3.70 30.12
CA ASP A 463 6.87 -4.07 29.18
C ASP A 463 6.49 -3.80 27.71
N MET A 464 5.21 -3.91 27.34
CA MET A 464 4.77 -3.61 25.97
C MET A 464 4.89 -2.12 25.60
N LEU A 465 4.81 -1.22 26.59
CA LEU A 465 4.93 0.23 26.39
C LEU A 465 6.26 0.80 26.88
N GLY A 466 7.17 -0.04 27.38
CA GLY A 466 8.46 0.38 27.93
C GLY A 466 9.23 1.33 27.02
N GLU A 467 9.67 2.46 27.61
CA GLU A 467 10.29 3.62 26.94
C GLU A 467 11.51 3.25 26.08
N ASP A 468 12.31 2.28 26.54
CA ASP A 468 13.53 1.82 25.85
C ASP A 468 13.26 1.18 24.47
N SER A 469 12.01 0.80 24.18
CA SER A 469 11.66 0.02 22.99
C SER A 469 10.71 0.72 22.01
N HIS A 470 10.24 1.94 22.30
CA HIS A 470 9.28 2.68 21.45
C HIS A 470 8.10 1.81 20.95
N PHE A 471 7.42 1.09 21.86
CA PHE A 471 6.29 0.20 21.53
C PHE A 471 6.65 -1.00 20.63
N LYS A 472 7.92 -1.37 20.49
CA LYS A 472 8.35 -2.46 19.59
C LYS A 472 7.67 -3.79 19.92
N LEU A 473 7.65 -4.18 21.20
CA LEU A 473 7.01 -5.42 21.64
C LEU A 473 5.51 -5.42 21.37
N TYR A 474 4.84 -4.28 21.57
CA TYR A 474 3.43 -4.11 21.20
C TYR A 474 3.22 -4.28 19.69
N PHE A 475 3.98 -3.60 18.83
CA PHE A 475 3.83 -3.71 17.38
C PHE A 475 4.17 -5.09 16.83
N GLU A 476 5.09 -5.83 17.46
CA GLU A 476 5.35 -7.23 17.14
C GLU A 476 4.12 -8.11 17.46
N LYS A 477 3.54 -7.95 18.66
CA LYS A 477 2.31 -8.67 19.03
C LYS A 477 1.12 -8.31 18.18
N LEU A 478 0.96 -7.03 17.82
CA LEU A 478 -0.12 -6.56 16.97
C LEU A 478 -0.06 -7.23 15.59
N ARG A 479 1.13 -7.22 14.96
CA ARG A 479 1.33 -7.82 13.63
C ARG A 479 1.18 -9.35 13.62
N GLN A 480 1.43 -10.01 14.75
CA GLN A 480 1.23 -11.45 14.90
C GLN A 480 -0.21 -11.84 15.28
N SER A 481 -1.07 -10.88 15.62
CA SER A 481 -2.43 -11.15 16.07
C SER A 481 -3.35 -11.47 14.89
N PRO A 482 -4.15 -12.55 14.96
CA PRO A 482 -5.19 -12.79 13.97
C PRO A 482 -6.30 -11.74 14.08
N LEU A 483 -6.96 -11.46 12.95
CA LEU A 483 -8.18 -10.65 12.94
C LEU A 483 -9.36 -11.44 13.57
N PRO A 484 -10.34 -10.79 14.21
CA PRO A 484 -10.46 -9.34 14.45
C PRO A 484 -9.53 -8.83 15.57
N VAL A 485 -9.11 -7.57 15.48
CA VAL A 485 -8.20 -6.91 16.45
C VAL A 485 -8.59 -5.44 16.61
N VAL A 486 -8.47 -4.90 17.83
CA VAL A 486 -8.60 -3.44 18.08
C VAL A 486 -7.24 -2.92 18.55
N PRO A 487 -6.48 -2.24 17.68
CA PRO A 487 -5.20 -1.66 18.05
C PRO A 487 -5.38 -0.45 18.96
N PHE A 488 -4.38 -0.21 19.78
CA PHE A 488 -4.17 1.08 20.42
C PHE A 488 -3.64 2.08 19.40
N ILE A 489 -4.45 3.11 19.13
CA ILE A 489 -4.18 4.12 18.10
C ILE A 489 -3.90 5.51 18.66
N ALA A 490 -3.86 5.67 19.98
CA ALA A 490 -3.72 6.97 20.65
C ALA A 490 -2.45 7.74 20.23
N ASN A 491 -1.42 7.05 19.73
CA ASN A 491 -0.16 7.66 19.29
C ASN A 491 0.00 7.76 17.76
N ASN A 492 -1.03 7.38 16.97
CA ASN A 492 -0.93 7.40 15.51
C ASN A 492 -0.82 8.82 14.95
N GLN A 493 -1.58 9.77 15.49
CA GLN A 493 -1.50 11.17 15.06
C GLN A 493 -0.12 11.77 15.31
N THR A 494 0.47 11.51 16.49
CA THR A 494 1.84 11.95 16.81
C THR A 494 2.86 11.32 15.88
N ARG A 495 2.75 10.02 15.60
CA ARG A 495 3.66 9.31 14.69
C ARG A 495 3.54 9.85 13.26
N ILE A 496 2.33 10.10 12.79
CA ILE A 496 2.07 10.73 11.50
C ILE A 496 2.60 12.18 11.48
N ALA A 497 2.43 12.94 12.56
CA ALA A 497 2.98 14.29 12.69
C ALA A 497 4.51 14.29 12.63
N GLN A 498 5.17 13.39 13.36
CA GLN A 498 6.63 13.19 13.30
C GLN A 498 7.10 12.82 11.89
N MET A 499 6.34 11.99 11.16
CA MET A 499 6.62 11.68 9.76
C MET A 499 6.46 12.92 8.83
N LYS A 500 5.61 13.87 9.19
CA LYS A 500 5.32 15.12 8.45
C LYS A 500 6.22 16.30 8.80
N GLU A 501 6.79 16.37 10.00
CA GLU A 501 7.46 17.57 10.53
C GLU A 501 8.80 17.91 9.85
N LYS A 502 9.34 17.06 8.98
CA LYS A 502 10.63 17.31 8.31
C LYS A 502 10.54 17.01 6.81
N HIS A 503 11.04 17.90 5.94
CA HIS A 503 11.29 17.71 4.50
C HIS A 503 10.11 17.08 3.69
N ASN A 504 8.91 17.64 3.79
CA ASN A 504 7.76 17.28 2.91
C ASN A 504 8.04 17.64 1.45
N MET A 505 8.88 18.65 1.26
CA MET A 505 9.45 19.01 -0.03
C MET A 505 10.94 18.67 -0.06
N ILE A 506 11.45 18.36 -1.25
CA ILE A 506 12.87 18.18 -1.55
C ILE A 506 13.28 19.39 -2.39
N VAL A 507 14.11 20.25 -1.81
CA VAL A 507 14.74 21.35 -2.56
C VAL A 507 15.99 20.80 -3.22
N LEU A 508 16.06 20.87 -4.54
CA LEU A 508 17.23 20.43 -5.30
C LEU A 508 18.33 21.50 -5.27
N PRO A 509 19.60 21.12 -5.49
CA PRO A 509 20.70 22.09 -5.61
C PRO A 509 20.49 23.14 -6.69
N THR A 510 19.70 22.80 -7.71
CA THR A 510 19.31 23.65 -8.84
C THR A 510 18.19 24.65 -8.51
N GLY A 511 17.57 24.54 -7.34
CA GLY A 511 16.54 25.46 -6.84
C GLY A 511 15.10 24.99 -7.02
N GLU A 512 14.84 23.97 -7.85
CA GLU A 512 13.51 23.38 -7.99
C GLU A 512 13.07 22.64 -6.72
N ILE A 513 11.76 22.60 -6.50
CA ILE A 513 11.15 22.01 -5.31
C ILE A 513 10.28 20.83 -5.76
N LEU A 514 10.59 19.64 -5.25
CA LEU A 514 9.85 18.42 -5.50
C LEU A 514 9.04 17.99 -4.28
N ILE A 515 7.88 17.38 -4.48
CA ILE A 515 7.09 16.77 -3.41
C ILE A 515 7.79 15.47 -2.98
N ASN A 516 8.06 15.29 -1.69
CA ASN A 516 8.66 14.07 -1.14
C ASN A 516 7.63 12.93 -1.09
N PHE A 517 7.30 12.39 -2.25
CA PHE A 517 6.23 11.40 -2.37
C PHE A 517 6.51 10.11 -1.60
N ARG A 518 7.77 9.71 -1.41
CA ARG A 518 8.10 8.51 -0.62
C ARG A 518 7.57 8.58 0.81
N LYS A 519 7.63 9.75 1.45
CA LYS A 519 7.06 9.94 2.78
C LYS A 519 5.56 9.79 2.80
N PHE A 520 4.88 10.43 1.86
CA PHE A 520 3.43 10.32 1.72
C PHE A 520 2.99 8.89 1.39
N GLN A 521 3.79 8.17 0.61
CA GLN A 521 3.59 6.74 0.36
C GLN A 521 3.69 5.91 1.65
N GLN A 522 4.70 6.14 2.49
CA GLN A 522 4.86 5.46 3.79
C GLN A 522 3.70 5.78 4.75
N ILE A 523 3.25 7.03 4.79
CA ILE A 523 2.06 7.42 5.56
C ILE A 523 0.84 6.66 5.04
N GLY A 524 0.66 6.59 3.73
CA GLY A 524 -0.44 5.85 3.12
C GLY A 524 -0.37 4.34 3.40
N GLU A 525 0.82 3.73 3.38
CA GLU A 525 1.02 2.33 3.75
C GLU A 525 0.61 2.07 5.20
N HIS A 526 0.97 2.97 6.12
CA HIS A 526 0.51 2.89 7.51
C HIS A 526 -1.00 3.01 7.66
N LEU A 527 -1.63 3.97 6.99
CA LEU A 527 -3.09 4.13 7.01
C LEU A 527 -3.80 2.89 6.44
N CYS A 528 -3.21 2.27 5.42
CA CYS A 528 -3.71 1.00 4.88
C CYS A 528 -3.64 -0.13 5.90
N GLU A 529 -2.55 -0.22 6.68
CA GLU A 529 -2.41 -1.20 7.75
C GLU A 529 -3.52 -1.01 8.80
N ILE A 530 -3.78 0.23 9.23
CA ILE A 530 -4.88 0.53 10.16
C ILE A 530 -6.23 0.09 9.58
N GLN A 531 -6.51 0.40 8.31
CA GLN A 531 -7.74 -0.01 7.64
C GLN A 531 -7.88 -1.54 7.55
N GLN A 532 -6.79 -2.29 7.44
CA GLN A 532 -6.86 -3.75 7.47
C GLN A 532 -7.45 -4.26 8.79
N TYR A 533 -7.03 -3.66 9.91
CA TYR A 533 -7.59 -3.97 11.23
C TYR A 533 -9.08 -3.56 11.36
N GLN A 534 -9.53 -2.54 10.61
CA GLN A 534 -10.93 -2.09 10.64
C GLN A 534 -11.89 -3.00 9.84
N ASN A 535 -11.42 -3.86 8.94
CA ASN A 535 -12.31 -4.56 8.02
C ASN A 535 -13.13 -5.69 8.68
N MET A 536 -12.59 -6.40 9.68
CA MET A 536 -13.25 -7.58 10.26
C MET A 536 -13.98 -7.24 11.57
N PRO A 537 -15.31 -7.44 11.67
CA PRO A 537 -16.05 -7.24 12.90
C PRO A 537 -15.85 -8.43 13.85
N TYR A 538 -16.13 -8.22 15.14
CA TYR A 538 -16.17 -9.31 16.12
C TYR A 538 -17.46 -10.12 15.97
N ASP A 539 -17.34 -11.43 16.11
CA ASP A 539 -18.47 -12.35 16.25
C ASP A 539 -18.90 -12.42 17.72
N ILE A 540 -19.55 -11.34 18.19
CA ILE A 540 -20.09 -11.19 19.54
C ILE A 540 -21.51 -10.64 19.39
N ILE A 541 -22.46 -11.22 20.12
CA ILE A 541 -23.85 -10.78 20.10
C ILE A 541 -23.96 -9.45 20.88
N PRO A 542 -24.52 -8.38 20.28
CA PRO A 542 -24.65 -7.09 20.95
C PRO A 542 -25.74 -7.15 22.03
N ASN A 543 -25.40 -6.69 23.23
CA ASN A 543 -26.35 -6.37 24.29
C ASN A 543 -26.47 -4.85 24.40
N TYR A 544 -27.55 -4.31 23.82
CA TYR A 544 -27.72 -2.86 23.70
C TYR A 544 -27.95 -2.16 25.04
N ASP A 545 -28.45 -2.84 26.07
CA ASP A 545 -28.67 -2.25 27.39
C ASP A 545 -27.34 -1.99 28.09
N ILE A 546 -26.44 -2.98 28.12
CA ILE A 546 -25.08 -2.84 28.66
C ILE A 546 -24.31 -1.77 27.87
N GLN A 547 -24.41 -1.80 26.54
CA GLN A 547 -23.74 -0.79 25.72
C GLN A 547 -24.27 0.62 25.98
N ARG A 548 -25.58 0.77 26.19
CA ARG A 548 -26.21 2.06 26.51
C ARG A 548 -25.71 2.60 27.85
N GLU A 549 -25.63 1.75 28.88
CA GLU A 549 -25.11 2.16 30.19
C GLU A 549 -23.64 2.55 30.13
N LEU A 550 -22.79 1.73 29.50
CA LEU A 550 -21.37 2.04 29.33
C LEU A 550 -21.15 3.35 28.56
N LYS A 551 -21.97 3.63 27.53
CA LYS A 551 -21.88 4.89 26.77
C LYS A 551 -22.38 6.12 27.55
N ARG A 552 -23.27 5.94 28.52
CA ARG A 552 -23.80 6.99 29.40
C ARG A 552 -22.95 7.25 30.63
N LEU A 553 -22.05 6.33 30.96
CA LEU A 553 -21.17 6.44 32.11
C LEU A 553 -20.25 7.66 31.98
N ASN A 554 -20.31 8.55 32.97
CA ASN A 554 -19.44 9.71 33.08
C ASN A 554 -18.81 9.74 34.48
N PRO A 555 -17.61 9.15 34.66
CA PRO A 555 -16.88 9.16 35.93
C PRO A 555 -16.53 10.56 36.44
N MET A 556 -16.57 11.58 35.58
CA MET A 556 -16.31 12.98 35.95
C MET A 556 -17.58 13.76 36.29
N LYS A 557 -18.76 13.13 36.28
CA LYS A 557 -20.02 13.80 36.64
C LYS A 557 -19.90 14.38 38.06
N GLY A 558 -20.24 15.66 38.20
CA GLY A 558 -20.12 16.40 39.47
C GLY A 558 -18.82 17.21 39.63
N PHE A 559 -17.85 17.06 38.73
CA PHE A 559 -16.60 17.84 38.72
C PHE A 559 -16.65 18.95 37.65
N GLN A 560 -16.02 20.09 37.93
CA GLN A 560 -16.03 21.25 37.02
C GLN A 560 -15.16 21.00 35.79
N ASP A 561 -14.04 20.32 35.98
CA ASP A 561 -13.03 20.09 34.96
C ASP A 561 -12.22 18.82 35.28
N GLU A 562 -11.34 18.48 34.36
CA GLU A 562 -10.48 17.31 34.50
C GLU A 562 -9.48 17.43 35.64
N ASN A 563 -8.97 18.63 35.91
CA ASN A 563 -8.01 18.84 36.99
C ASN A 563 -8.66 18.66 38.36
N SER A 564 -9.87 19.21 38.57
CA SER A 564 -10.60 19.00 39.82
C SER A 564 -10.92 17.53 40.07
N PHE A 565 -11.27 16.77 39.02
CA PHE A 565 -11.45 15.32 39.12
C PHE A 565 -10.15 14.59 39.50
N GLN A 566 -9.03 14.88 38.83
CA GLN A 566 -7.73 14.27 39.15
C GLN A 566 -7.29 14.61 40.58
N ASN A 567 -7.46 15.86 41.02
CA ASN A 567 -7.15 16.28 42.38
C ASN A 567 -7.98 15.49 43.41
N TYR A 568 -9.27 15.28 43.16
CA TYR A 568 -10.12 14.43 43.99
C TYR A 568 -9.59 12.99 44.08
N LEU A 569 -9.18 12.40 42.96
CA LEU A 569 -8.61 11.05 42.95
C LEU A 569 -7.31 10.99 43.76
N VAL A 570 -6.44 11.99 43.65
CA VAL A 570 -5.21 12.09 44.47
C VAL A 570 -5.55 12.16 45.96
N THR A 571 -6.49 13.01 46.37
CA THR A 571 -6.96 13.10 47.77
C THR A 571 -7.55 11.78 48.25
N ARG A 572 -8.33 11.09 47.41
CA ARG A 572 -8.91 9.78 47.74
C ARG A 572 -7.85 8.72 47.97
N LYS A 573 -6.83 8.68 47.11
CA LYS A 573 -5.69 7.77 47.20
C LYS A 573 -4.97 7.91 48.54
N GLU A 574 -4.63 9.13 48.93
CA GLU A 574 -3.97 9.42 50.22
C GLU A 574 -4.87 9.08 51.43
N TYR A 575 -6.20 9.20 51.27
CA TYR A 575 -7.15 8.89 52.34
C TYR A 575 -7.28 7.38 52.62
N ILE A 576 -7.24 6.54 51.57
CA ILE A 576 -7.44 5.09 51.72
C ILE A 576 -6.16 4.35 52.14
N GLU A 577 -4.99 4.78 51.68
CA GLU A 577 -3.67 4.25 52.07
C GLU A 577 -2.69 5.43 52.25
N PRO A 578 -2.61 6.01 53.46
CA PRO A 578 -1.69 7.10 53.74
C PRO A 578 -0.24 6.57 53.82
N ALA A 579 0.73 7.34 53.32
CA ALA A 579 2.13 6.93 53.20
C ALA A 579 2.79 6.48 54.53
N ASP A 580 2.36 7.04 55.66
CA ASP A 580 3.02 6.89 56.97
C ASP A 580 2.14 6.20 58.04
N SER A 581 1.07 5.48 57.67
CA SER A 581 0.17 4.87 58.67
C SER A 581 -0.39 3.50 58.28
N SER A 582 -0.74 2.71 59.29
CA SER A 582 -1.42 1.43 59.10
C SER A 582 -2.75 1.61 58.34
N PRO A 583 -3.14 0.64 57.48
CA PRO A 583 -4.33 0.76 56.67
C PRO A 583 -5.56 0.96 57.53
N ARG A 584 -6.31 2.03 57.24
CA ARG A 584 -7.55 2.35 57.94
C ARG A 584 -8.58 1.25 57.71
N VAL A 585 -9.28 0.85 58.76
CA VAL A 585 -10.36 -0.15 58.66
C VAL A 585 -11.65 0.55 58.28
N PHE A 586 -12.23 0.16 57.15
CA PHE A 586 -13.48 0.70 56.64
C PHE A 586 -14.58 -0.37 56.60
N PRO A 587 -15.85 -0.01 56.79
CA PRO A 587 -16.96 -0.95 56.69
C PRO A 587 -17.10 -1.48 55.25
N ILE A 588 -17.57 -2.73 55.14
CA ILE A 588 -17.93 -3.38 53.88
C ILE A 588 -19.19 -2.69 53.34
N ARG A 589 -19.15 -2.23 52.08
CA ARG A 589 -20.29 -1.63 51.36
C ARG A 589 -21.01 -2.64 50.47
N ARG A 590 -20.30 -3.63 49.92
CA ARG A 590 -20.82 -4.65 49.00
C ARG A 590 -21.02 -5.98 49.73
N PRO A 591 -22.19 -6.65 49.62
CA PRO A 591 -22.40 -7.94 50.26
C PRO A 591 -21.32 -8.95 49.84
N PRO A 592 -20.68 -9.69 50.77
CA PRO A 592 -19.52 -10.52 50.43
C PRO A 592 -19.76 -11.55 49.31
N HIS A 593 -20.99 -12.01 49.12
CA HIS A 593 -21.34 -12.98 48.07
C HIS A 593 -21.29 -12.39 46.65
N THR A 594 -21.37 -11.07 46.47
CA THR A 594 -21.36 -10.45 45.14
C THR A 594 -19.96 -10.38 44.53
N TRP A 595 -18.91 -10.40 45.36
CA TRP A 595 -17.51 -10.31 44.91
C TRP A 595 -16.62 -11.50 45.30
N ARG A 596 -17.01 -12.33 46.29
CA ARG A 596 -16.23 -13.52 46.71
C ARG A 596 -16.36 -14.75 45.80
N SER A 597 -17.39 -14.84 44.96
CA SER A 597 -17.49 -15.92 43.95
C SER A 597 -16.38 -15.79 42.90
N TYR A 598 -16.00 -14.55 42.58
CA TYR A 598 -14.99 -14.21 41.57
C TYR A 598 -13.54 -14.29 42.07
N SER A 599 -13.30 -14.16 43.39
CA SER A 599 -11.98 -14.37 43.98
C SER A 599 -11.54 -15.85 44.04
N ARG A 600 -12.48 -16.79 43.83
CA ARG A 600 -12.20 -18.24 43.77
C ARG A 600 -12.01 -18.78 42.35
N VAL A 601 -12.25 -17.99 41.29
CA VAL A 601 -12.02 -18.40 39.89
C VAL A 601 -10.55 -18.25 39.52
N SER A 602 -9.66 -18.87 40.31
CA SER A 602 -8.22 -18.98 40.00
C SER A 602 -7.87 -20.32 39.34
N ARG A 603 -8.87 -21.12 38.92
CA ARG A 603 -8.65 -22.49 38.44
C ARG A 603 -8.94 -22.77 36.96
N LEU A 604 -9.35 -21.77 36.16
CA LEU A 604 -9.78 -22.01 34.77
C LEU A 604 -9.05 -21.23 33.67
N PHE A 605 -8.05 -20.40 33.99
CA PHE A 605 -7.34 -19.62 32.98
C PHE A 605 -5.82 -19.71 33.16
N MET A 606 -5.22 -20.74 32.56
CA MET A 606 -3.76 -20.80 32.38
C MET A 606 -3.37 -19.98 31.16
N ILE A 607 -2.62 -18.90 31.40
CA ILE A 607 -1.77 -18.30 30.37
C ILE A 607 -0.71 -19.36 30.02
N PRO A 608 -0.53 -19.76 28.75
CA PRO A 608 0.50 -20.73 28.38
C PRO A 608 1.87 -20.25 28.84
N SER A 609 2.52 -21.02 29.70
CA SER A 609 3.82 -20.71 30.31
C SER A 609 5.00 -20.79 29.32
N THR A 610 4.77 -21.12 28.05
CA THR A 610 5.82 -21.40 27.07
C THR A 610 6.40 -20.18 26.35
N SER A 611 6.02 -18.95 26.70
CA SER A 611 6.52 -17.73 26.02
C SER A 611 7.17 -16.69 26.95
N PHE A 612 7.53 -17.03 28.19
CA PHE A 612 7.96 -16.04 29.18
C PHE A 612 9.31 -16.38 29.81
N ASN A 613 10.40 -15.84 29.26
CA ASN A 613 11.65 -15.62 29.98
C ASN A 613 11.74 -14.14 30.36
N ALA A 614 11.09 -13.77 31.46
CA ALA A 614 11.36 -12.51 32.13
C ALA A 614 12.80 -12.57 32.67
N HIS A 615 13.70 -11.73 32.13
CA HIS A 615 15.02 -11.55 32.74
C HIS A 615 14.82 -10.80 34.05
N SER A 616 15.04 -11.50 35.16
CA SER A 616 15.06 -10.95 36.50
C SER A 616 16.11 -9.84 36.58
N ARG A 617 15.69 -8.60 36.84
CA ARG A 617 16.59 -7.52 37.25
C ARG A 617 17.07 -7.83 38.68
N THR A 618 18.28 -8.36 38.80
CA THR A 618 19.02 -8.38 40.06
C THR A 618 19.61 -7.01 40.31
N SER A 619 19.34 -6.46 41.48
CA SER A 619 19.96 -5.26 42.03
C SER A 619 21.47 -5.45 42.16
N SER A 620 22.25 -4.60 41.49
CA SER A 620 23.66 -4.37 41.81
C SER A 620 23.91 -2.87 41.96
N GLN A 621 24.36 -2.49 43.14
CA GLN A 621 24.90 -1.18 43.49
C GLN A 621 26.01 -0.79 42.51
N CYS A 622 25.97 0.45 41.99
CA CYS A 622 27.14 1.20 41.53
C CYS A 622 26.78 2.70 41.46
N ASP A 623 27.37 3.43 42.39
CA ASP A 623 27.95 4.77 42.36
C ASP A 623 27.18 5.99 41.80
N GLU A 624 27.11 6.98 42.69
CA GLU A 624 26.67 8.35 42.52
C GLU A 624 27.47 9.08 41.43
N HIS A 625 26.80 9.50 40.36
CA HIS A 625 27.18 10.73 39.66
C HIS A 625 25.93 11.49 39.22
N HIS A 626 25.84 12.73 39.71
CA HIS A 626 24.82 13.72 39.39
C HIS A 626 24.70 13.95 37.88
N HIS A 627 23.65 13.41 37.27
CA HIS A 627 23.01 14.00 36.11
C HIS A 627 21.51 14.08 36.38
N GLN A 628 20.98 15.30 36.35
CA GLN A 628 19.55 15.60 36.42
C GLN A 628 18.83 14.83 35.30
N LYS A 629 18.26 13.67 35.63
CA LYS A 629 17.29 12.96 34.81
C LYS A 629 15.97 13.70 34.94
N SER A 630 15.51 14.27 33.84
CA SER A 630 14.13 14.76 33.69
C SER A 630 13.17 13.58 33.81
N ASN A 631 12.50 13.47 34.96
CA ASN A 631 11.31 12.63 35.12
C ASN A 631 10.26 13.11 34.11
N THR A 632 10.13 12.40 33.00
CA THR A 632 8.95 12.52 32.12
C THR A 632 8.10 11.30 32.45
N ASP A 633 7.07 11.49 33.26
CA ASP A 633 6.16 10.40 33.65
C ASP A 633 5.51 9.77 32.42
N ILE A 634 5.29 8.47 32.39
CA ILE A 634 4.53 7.78 31.33
C ILE A 634 3.05 8.25 31.30
N SER A 635 2.55 8.84 32.38
CA SER A 635 1.30 9.60 32.36
C SER A 635 1.33 10.69 31.28
N THR A 636 2.50 11.29 31.04
CA THR A 636 2.81 12.26 29.97
C THR A 636 2.68 11.66 28.57
N LEU A 637 2.78 10.35 28.32
CA LEU A 637 2.57 9.79 26.97
C LEU A 637 1.08 9.66 26.60
N LEU A 638 0.20 9.47 27.59
CA LEU A 638 -1.24 9.69 27.43
C LEU A 638 -1.58 11.21 27.47
N TYR A 639 -0.81 12.00 28.22
CA TYR A 639 -0.95 13.47 28.32
C TYR A 639 -0.40 14.26 27.11
N LEU A 640 0.53 13.70 26.33
CA LEU A 640 1.06 14.33 25.10
C LEU A 640 0.06 14.22 23.94
N GLY A 641 -0.94 13.34 24.07
CA GLY A 641 -2.17 13.42 23.29
C GLY A 641 -3.07 14.60 23.68
N ARG A 642 -2.87 15.22 24.87
CA ARG A 642 -3.71 16.28 25.45
C ARG A 642 -3.13 17.69 25.33
N HIS A 643 -1.81 17.86 25.21
CA HIS A 643 -1.19 19.19 25.04
C HIS A 643 -0.06 19.17 24.00
N THR A 644 -0.41 19.36 22.72
CA THR A 644 0.39 20.23 21.85
C THR A 644 -0.50 21.32 21.28
N SER A 645 -0.90 22.25 22.14
CA SER A 645 -0.98 23.65 21.76
C SER A 645 0.46 24.14 21.55
N LEU A 646 1.11 23.68 20.48
CA LEU A 646 2.23 24.43 19.92
C LEU A 646 1.56 25.61 19.22
N ASP A 647 1.74 26.77 19.85
CA ASP A 647 1.43 28.12 19.41
C ASP A 647 0.85 28.26 18.00
N ASN A 648 -0.34 28.87 17.94
CA ASN A 648 -0.97 29.45 16.75
C ASN A 648 -0.14 30.58 16.08
N ASN A 649 1.18 30.67 16.31
CA ASN A 649 2.03 31.76 15.84
C ASN A 649 3.10 31.35 14.81
N VAL A 650 3.03 30.17 14.19
CA VAL A 650 3.97 29.79 13.10
C VAL A 650 3.33 29.83 11.70
N LEU A 651 2.16 30.46 11.57
CA LEU A 651 1.63 30.92 10.27
C LEU A 651 1.60 32.46 10.25
N LYS A 652 2.80 33.05 10.20
CA LYS A 652 3.06 34.38 9.63
C LYS A 652 4.34 34.33 8.81
#